data_AF-A0A671NJ61-F1
#
_entry.id   AF-A0A671NJ61-F1
#
_cell.length_a   1.000
_cell.length_b   1.000
_cell.length_c   1.000
_cell.angle_alpha   90.00
_cell.angle_beta   90.00
_cell.angle_gamma   90.00
#
_symmetry.space_group_name_H-M   'P 1'
#
loop_
_entity.id
_entity.type
_entity.pdbx_description
1 polymer ?
#
loop_
_entity_poly.entity_id
_entity_poly.type
_entity_poly.pdbx_seq_one_letter_code
_entity_poly.pdbx_strand_id
1 'polypeptide(L)'
;MPTNFTVVPVEDTPISNPDYDEEIMKEEDKDEPYTVAGPNSGESFLWKKILPGHDEMDSTPMVSSLLNKLANYTNITQGAVEHEEAESEDGIQRVTVNGPQMGTFIGVFLPCMQNILGVILFLRLTWIVGTAGIVEALAIVFMCCSCTMLTAISMSAIATNGVVPAGGSYYMISRALGPEFGGAVGLCFYLGTTFAGSMYILGTMEIFLVKPTGMQNNMRIYGTCCLVIMTLVVFVGVKYVNKLALVFLSCVMLSIMAIYAGVIQSAIKPPNSPVCLLGNRTLQNSRFDKCLKTELINNVTTPTQLWKLFCEGGIENATCDEYFTNNNLTEIQAVPGLLSGVISDNMWGHYGQYRAIVEKEGQSSEQASDNTNDISYYILNDITTFFTLLVGIYFPSVTGIMAGSNRSGDLRDPPLGKEFKAVYLSCVVLFGACIEGVVLRDKYGESVKGTLAVATLAWPSSWVIVIGSFFSCCGAGLQSLTGAPRILQAIARDGIMPFLQVFGHSKSNGEPTWALLLTAAICEIGILIGSLDHVAPILSMLFLMCYLFVNLACAVQTLLRTPNWRPRFKFYHWSLSFLGMSLSLSLMFVSSWYYALVAILFSGCIYKYIEYRGAEKEWGDGIRGLSLNAAQYALIKLEEAPPHTKNWRPQLLVLLKLDSDLGVKHPCLLSFTSQLKAGKGLTIVCSVLEGTYMAREADAKLSEKNIKAAMAKEKTKGFCHVVVSSNQRDGFSHLIQSAGLGGMKHNAVLMAWPANWKQAESSLSWKNFIETVRETTAAHQALLVAKNIDTFPTNQDRLAEGTIDVWWIVHDGGLLMLLPFLLRQHKVWRRCKMRIFTVAQMDDNSIQMKKDLQMFLYHLRLDAKVEVVEMHAGDISAFTYEKTLVMEQRSQMLKQMQLSKTERGREIQSISDESRSSIRRKPCREKPTQSNKFQVPTIILDEEAQLIHDRNTKSHATLNDKATPTSDRVHMTWTKEKLSSERNRHREAHMTVRDIFNMKPDQTNVRRMHTAVKLNEVVVNKSQGAQLVLLNMPGPPKNKGGDENYMEFLEVLTEGLDRVLLVRGSSREVITIYS
;
A
#
# COMPACT_ATOMS: atom_id res chain seq x y z
N MET A 1 14.45 33.22 49.21
CA MET A 1 15.79 33.75 49.53
C MET A 1 16.78 32.59 49.55
N PRO A 2 17.99 32.72 48.99
CA PRO A 2 18.34 33.22 47.65
C PRO A 2 19.21 32.19 46.86
N THR A 3 18.94 31.93 45.57
CA THR A 3 19.66 32.40 44.35
C THR A 3 21.14 32.02 44.20
N ASN A 4 21.48 31.36 43.09
CA ASN A 4 22.77 31.53 42.40
C ASN A 4 22.59 31.23 40.89
N PHE A 5 22.14 32.26 40.16
CA PHE A 5 22.47 32.47 38.75
C PHE A 5 23.61 33.50 38.75
N THR A 6 24.75 33.16 38.16
CA THR A 6 25.85 34.11 37.92
C THR A 6 25.78 34.58 36.47
N VAL A 7 25.58 35.89 36.30
CA VAL A 7 25.68 36.63 35.05
C VAL A 7 26.56 37.88 35.34
N VAL A 8 27.43 38.19 34.36
CA VAL A 8 28.20 39.42 34.07
C VAL A 8 29.41 39.81 34.97
N PRO A 9 30.43 40.52 34.40
CA PRO A 9 30.32 41.97 34.17
C PRO A 9 30.72 42.48 32.77
N VAL A 10 30.02 43.56 32.42
CA VAL A 10 30.22 44.56 31.36
C VAL A 10 31.15 45.66 31.93
N GLU A 11 31.77 46.46 31.06
CA GLU A 11 32.05 47.93 31.17
C GLU A 11 33.08 48.30 30.06
N ASP A 12 33.06 49.44 29.33
CA ASP A 12 32.31 50.70 29.38
C ASP A 12 32.58 51.49 28.06
N THR A 13 31.58 51.96 27.27
CA THR A 13 30.93 53.32 27.21
C THR A 13 31.84 54.48 26.70
N PRO A 14 31.37 55.68 26.20
CA PRO A 14 30.02 56.29 26.28
C PRO A 14 29.45 57.16 25.09
N ILE A 15 28.10 57.34 25.10
CA ILE A 15 27.24 58.57 24.98
C ILE A 15 27.26 59.38 23.63
N SER A 16 26.17 59.80 22.94
CA SER A 16 24.91 60.50 23.35
C SER A 16 23.70 60.36 22.37
N ASN A 17 22.58 59.78 22.83
CA ASN A 17 21.23 60.32 23.15
C ASN A 17 20.59 61.57 22.42
N PRO A 18 19.25 61.80 22.53
CA PRO A 18 18.22 61.47 21.52
C PRO A 18 17.25 62.65 21.20
N ASP A 19 16.19 62.44 20.40
CA ASP A 19 14.97 63.26 20.45
C ASP A 19 13.70 62.50 20.01
N TYR A 20 12.58 62.92 20.63
CA TYR A 20 11.26 62.29 20.76
C TYR A 20 10.18 62.84 19.79
N ASP A 21 9.18 61.98 19.52
CA ASP A 21 7.71 62.13 19.37
C ASP A 21 6.96 63.26 18.61
N GLU A 22 5.87 62.79 17.99
CA GLU A 22 4.53 63.35 17.66
C GLU A 22 4.23 64.86 17.86
N GLU A 23 3.56 65.51 16.89
CA GLU A 23 2.18 66.06 17.03
C GLU A 23 1.68 66.99 15.87
N ILE A 24 0.35 66.93 15.65
CA ILE A 24 -0.62 67.99 15.26
C ILE A 24 -0.98 68.30 13.77
N MET A 25 -2.31 68.31 13.58
CA MET A 25 -3.16 68.73 12.45
C MET A 25 -3.23 70.25 12.18
N LYS A 26 -3.48 70.66 10.91
CA LYS A 26 -4.58 71.57 10.42
C LYS A 26 -4.26 72.17 9.03
N GLU A 27 -5.17 72.05 8.05
CA GLU A 27 -6.00 73.11 7.38
C GLU A 27 -5.15 74.19 6.65
N GLU A 28 -5.38 74.62 5.39
CA GLU A 28 -6.63 74.93 4.66
C GLU A 28 -6.31 75.33 3.19
N ASP A 29 -7.26 75.09 2.26
CA ASP A 29 -7.65 75.91 1.07
C ASP A 29 -6.63 76.29 -0.04
N LYS A 30 -6.92 76.32 -1.36
CA LYS A 30 -8.15 76.38 -2.16
C LYS A 30 -7.83 76.26 -3.68
N ASP A 31 -8.89 76.06 -4.47
CA ASP A 31 -9.11 76.42 -5.89
C ASP A 31 -9.17 75.31 -6.97
N GLU A 32 -10.39 74.90 -7.29
CA GLU A 32 -10.87 74.63 -8.67
C GLU A 32 -11.71 75.83 -9.17
N PRO A 33 -12.06 75.93 -10.48
CA PRO A 33 -13.37 75.37 -10.91
C PRO A 33 -13.50 74.84 -12.37
N TYR A 34 -14.22 73.71 -12.50
CA TYR A 34 -15.32 73.33 -13.45
C TYR A 34 -15.23 73.59 -14.99
N THR A 35 -15.49 72.61 -15.89
CA THR A 35 -16.81 72.10 -16.38
C THR A 35 -16.57 70.99 -17.46
N VAL A 36 -17.05 69.73 -17.42
CA VAL A 36 -18.36 69.04 -17.65
C VAL A 36 -18.75 68.64 -19.11
N ALA A 37 -19.15 67.35 -19.26
CA ALA A 37 -19.90 66.59 -20.31
C ALA A 37 -19.06 65.82 -21.37
N GLY A 38 -19.08 64.48 -21.60
CA GLY A 38 -19.92 63.29 -21.28
C GLY A 38 -20.24 62.52 -22.61
N PRO A 39 -20.63 61.20 -22.70
CA PRO A 39 -20.71 60.12 -21.70
C PRO A 39 -20.25 58.67 -22.16
N ASN A 40 -20.24 57.74 -21.20
CA ASN A 40 -20.51 56.28 -21.25
C ASN A 40 -19.50 55.19 -21.70
N SER A 41 -19.37 54.21 -20.76
CA SER A 41 -18.96 52.79 -20.80
C SER A 41 -17.56 52.51 -20.25
N GLY A 42 -17.32 51.69 -19.21
CA GLY A 42 -18.14 50.66 -18.57
C GLY A 42 -17.35 49.35 -18.54
N GLU A 43 -16.75 49.05 -17.38
CA GLU A 43 -16.27 47.73 -16.91
C GLU A 43 -15.03 47.07 -17.56
N SER A 44 -13.95 46.93 -16.76
CA SER A 44 -13.46 45.64 -16.26
C SER A 44 -12.02 45.75 -15.74
N PHE A 45 -11.89 45.96 -14.44
CA PHE A 45 -10.61 45.94 -13.72
C PHE A 45 -10.67 44.85 -12.63
N LEU A 46 -10.69 43.57 -13.01
CA LEU A 46 -10.33 42.49 -12.06
C LEU A 46 -10.04 41.11 -12.67
N TRP A 47 -9.35 40.95 -13.81
CA TRP A 47 -8.86 39.61 -14.22
C TRP A 47 -7.58 39.65 -15.08
N LYS A 48 -6.50 40.27 -14.59
CA LYS A 48 -5.20 40.16 -15.28
C LYS A 48 -4.00 40.11 -14.35
N LYS A 49 -3.90 39.00 -13.61
CA LYS A 49 -2.64 38.43 -13.11
C LYS A 49 -2.78 36.91 -13.10
N ILE A 50 -2.55 36.28 -14.26
CA ILE A 50 -2.01 34.93 -14.51
C ILE A 50 -1.80 34.87 -16.03
N LEU A 51 -0.58 35.22 -16.46
CA LEU A 51 0.15 34.64 -17.60
C LEU A 51 1.46 35.42 -17.74
N PRO A 52 2.62 34.85 -17.37
CA PRO A 52 3.88 35.33 -17.90
C PRO A 52 4.39 34.38 -18.99
N GLY A 53 4.79 34.99 -20.10
CA GLY A 53 5.80 34.43 -21.01
C GLY A 53 5.27 33.84 -22.31
N HIS A 54 4.98 34.71 -23.26
CA HIS A 54 5.13 34.40 -24.68
C HIS A 54 6.56 33.90 -24.94
N ASP A 55 6.67 32.88 -25.78
CA ASP A 55 7.92 32.37 -26.35
C ASP A 55 8.72 33.52 -27.00
N GLU A 56 9.83 33.94 -26.36
CA GLU A 56 10.94 34.53 -27.10
C GLU A 56 11.66 33.39 -27.82
N MET A 57 11.38 33.32 -29.12
CA MET A 57 12.02 32.43 -30.06
C MET A 57 13.48 32.89 -30.24
N ASP A 58 14.38 32.38 -29.40
CA ASP A 58 15.82 32.56 -29.57
C ASP A 58 16.26 31.99 -30.92
N SER A 59 16.58 32.89 -31.84
CA SER A 59 17.23 32.64 -33.13
C SER A 59 18.70 32.26 -32.92
N THR A 60 18.95 31.13 -32.28
CA THR A 60 20.22 30.40 -32.37
C THR A 60 20.00 29.18 -33.27
N PRO A 61 20.95 28.78 -34.13
CA PRO A 61 20.72 27.63 -35.00
C PRO A 61 20.42 26.41 -34.12
N MET A 62 19.28 25.73 -34.35
CA MET A 62 18.84 24.57 -33.56
C MET A 62 19.96 23.55 -33.31
N VAL A 63 20.91 23.44 -34.25
CA VAL A 63 22.08 22.55 -34.16
C VAL A 63 23.07 23.01 -33.08
N SER A 64 23.36 24.30 -32.91
CA SER A 64 24.30 24.76 -31.87
C SER A 64 23.70 24.60 -30.47
N SER A 65 22.41 24.88 -30.29
CA SER A 65 21.65 24.63 -29.05
C SER A 65 21.61 23.13 -28.71
N LEU A 66 21.39 22.27 -29.71
CA LEU A 66 21.35 20.82 -29.52
C LEU A 66 22.75 20.24 -29.26
N LEU A 67 23.79 20.74 -29.93
CA LEU A 67 25.19 20.40 -29.65
C LEU A 67 25.64 20.87 -28.27
N ASN A 68 25.20 22.05 -27.81
CA ASN A 68 25.53 22.54 -26.47
C ASN A 68 24.81 21.73 -25.38
N LYS A 69 23.55 21.31 -25.63
CA LYS A 69 22.83 20.35 -24.76
C LYS A 69 23.45 18.96 -24.76
N LEU A 70 23.97 18.49 -25.89
CA LEU A 70 24.71 17.22 -26.00
C LEU A 70 26.09 17.30 -25.33
N ALA A 71 26.77 18.44 -25.39
CA ALA A 71 28.07 18.65 -24.76
C ALA A 71 27.98 18.56 -23.22
N ASN A 72 26.83 18.92 -22.65
CA ASN A 72 26.52 18.79 -21.22
C ASN A 72 25.88 17.44 -20.86
N TYR A 73 25.89 16.43 -21.75
CA TYR A 73 25.35 15.11 -21.47
C TYR A 73 26.15 14.40 -20.38
N THR A 74 25.48 14.05 -19.27
CA THR A 74 26.12 13.46 -18.09
C THR A 74 25.55 12.11 -17.72
N ASN A 75 25.90 11.08 -18.49
CA ASN A 75 26.08 9.71 -17.99
C ASN A 75 25.52 9.20 -16.64
N ILE A 76 26.07 9.75 -15.57
CA ILE A 76 26.33 9.07 -14.30
C ILE A 76 25.17 9.28 -13.31
N THR A 77 25.14 8.46 -12.26
CA THR A 77 24.15 8.52 -11.19
C THR A 77 24.28 9.79 -10.36
N GLN A 78 23.15 10.43 -10.10
CA GLN A 78 23.03 11.43 -9.05
C GLN A 78 23.24 10.81 -7.66
N GLY A 79 23.74 11.61 -6.71
CA GLY A 79 24.20 11.14 -5.41
C GLY A 79 23.71 11.99 -4.23
N ALA A 80 24.22 11.68 -3.04
CA ALA A 80 23.76 12.32 -1.80
C ALA A 80 24.06 13.82 -1.70
N VAL A 81 25.10 14.32 -2.38
CA VAL A 81 25.46 15.74 -2.38
C VAL A 81 24.41 16.58 -3.11
N GLU A 82 23.97 16.13 -4.29
CA GLU A 82 22.94 16.85 -5.06
C GLU A 82 21.58 16.82 -4.34
N HIS A 83 21.31 15.78 -3.53
CA HIS A 83 20.14 15.76 -2.64
C HIS A 83 20.25 16.81 -1.53
N GLU A 84 21.41 16.94 -0.88
CA GLU A 84 21.66 17.95 0.16
C GLU A 84 21.61 19.39 -0.40
N GLU A 85 22.15 19.60 -1.60
CA GLU A 85 22.08 20.89 -2.30
C GLU A 85 20.61 21.28 -2.57
N ALA A 86 19.81 20.36 -3.10
CA ALA A 86 18.38 20.59 -3.34
C ALA A 86 17.58 20.89 -2.06
N GLU A 87 17.90 20.25 -0.93
CA GLU A 87 17.26 20.56 0.36
C GLU A 87 17.72 21.91 0.94
N SER A 88 18.95 22.34 0.66
CA SER A 88 19.49 23.60 1.18
C SER A 88 18.93 24.85 0.48
N GLU A 89 18.62 24.77 -0.81
CA GLU A 89 18.03 25.88 -1.59
C GLU A 89 16.58 26.17 -1.18
N ASP A 90 15.86 25.20 -0.59
CA ASP A 90 14.48 25.39 -0.10
C ASP A 90 14.40 26.22 1.20
N GLY A 91 15.53 26.55 1.85
CA GLY A 91 15.58 27.32 3.10
C GLY A 91 15.52 28.86 2.95
N ILE A 92 15.97 29.43 1.83
CA ILE A 92 16.01 30.89 1.61
C ILE A 92 15.80 31.18 0.11
N GLN A 93 14.59 31.64 -0.25
CA GLN A 93 14.17 32.08 -1.59
C GLN A 93 14.32 31.05 -2.73
N ARG A 94 13.18 30.69 -3.34
CA ARG A 94 13.10 30.06 -4.67
C ARG A 94 13.70 30.99 -5.74
N VAL A 95 15.02 31.02 -5.86
CA VAL A 95 15.69 31.44 -7.09
C VAL A 95 15.69 30.20 -7.97
N THR A 96 14.97 30.29 -9.09
CA THR A 96 15.03 29.27 -10.14
C THR A 96 16.49 29.04 -10.53
N VAL A 97 17.01 27.83 -10.26
CA VAL A 97 18.33 27.42 -10.72
C VAL A 97 18.41 27.63 -12.24
N ASN A 98 19.27 28.56 -12.67
CA ASN A 98 19.60 28.83 -14.08
C ASN A 98 20.53 27.73 -14.65
N GLY A 99 20.21 26.46 -14.38
CA GLY A 99 20.83 25.30 -15.01
C GLY A 99 19.96 24.80 -16.16
N PRO A 100 20.52 24.32 -17.28
CA PRO A 100 19.74 23.79 -18.39
C PRO A 100 19.02 22.50 -17.96
N GLN A 101 17.74 22.61 -17.60
CA GLN A 101 16.88 21.46 -17.29
C GLN A 101 16.86 20.48 -18.48
N MET A 102 17.12 19.20 -18.20
CA MET A 102 17.20 18.19 -19.25
C MET A 102 15.80 17.73 -19.66
N GLY A 103 15.59 17.60 -20.97
CA GLY A 103 14.39 16.97 -21.52
C GLY A 103 14.44 15.45 -21.41
N THR A 104 13.29 14.79 -21.54
CA THR A 104 13.13 13.33 -21.40
C THR A 104 14.06 12.50 -22.28
N PHE A 105 14.31 12.96 -23.51
CA PHE A 105 15.17 12.24 -24.45
C PHE A 105 16.62 12.17 -23.97
N ILE A 106 17.22 13.30 -23.58
CA ILE A 106 18.62 13.38 -23.17
C ILE A 106 18.80 12.93 -21.73
N GLY A 107 17.84 13.25 -20.85
CA GLY A 107 17.92 13.00 -19.41
C GLY A 107 17.53 11.60 -18.96
N VAL A 108 16.60 10.92 -19.66
CA VAL A 108 16.06 9.60 -19.25
C VAL A 108 16.33 8.53 -20.31
N PHE A 109 16.04 8.82 -21.57
CA PHE A 109 16.07 7.82 -22.64
C PHE A 109 17.49 7.38 -23.04
N LEU A 110 18.38 8.33 -23.41
CA LEU A 110 19.76 7.99 -23.78
C LEU A 110 20.52 7.27 -22.65
N PRO A 111 20.41 7.67 -21.36
CA PRO A 111 21.07 6.97 -20.25
C PRO A 111 20.53 5.56 -20.02
N CYS A 112 19.21 5.34 -20.16
CA CYS A 112 18.64 3.99 -20.14
C CYS A 112 19.22 3.12 -21.25
N MET A 113 19.22 3.61 -22.50
CA MET A 113 19.75 2.83 -23.62
C MET A 113 21.23 2.47 -23.43
N GLN A 114 22.05 3.41 -22.96
CA GLN A 114 23.47 3.17 -22.76
C GLN A 114 23.76 2.11 -21.70
N ASN A 115 22.92 1.99 -20.68
CA ASN A 115 23.08 0.98 -19.63
C ASN A 115 22.49 -0.39 -20.00
N ILE A 116 21.47 -0.43 -20.86
CA ILE A 116 20.85 -1.67 -21.35
C ILE A 116 21.69 -2.32 -22.47
N LEU A 117 22.26 -1.51 -23.37
CA LEU A 117 23.07 -1.99 -24.48
C LEU A 117 24.50 -2.31 -23.99
N GLY A 118 24.71 -3.56 -23.58
CA GLY A 118 25.96 -4.02 -22.98
C GLY A 118 26.69 -5.12 -23.76
N VAL A 119 27.66 -5.73 -23.08
CA VAL A 119 28.56 -6.78 -23.62
C VAL A 119 27.83 -8.00 -24.21
N ILE A 120 26.69 -8.38 -23.64
CA ILE A 120 25.95 -9.59 -24.04
C ILE A 120 25.44 -9.50 -25.49
N LEU A 121 25.09 -8.30 -25.97
CA LEU A 121 24.64 -8.09 -27.34
C LEU A 121 25.70 -8.51 -28.37
N PHE A 122 26.98 -8.21 -28.08
CA PHE A 122 28.08 -8.44 -29.03
C PHE A 122 28.78 -9.79 -28.83
N LEU A 123 28.94 -10.27 -27.58
CA LEU A 123 29.75 -11.46 -27.29
C LEU A 123 28.94 -12.76 -27.12
N ARG A 124 27.66 -12.66 -26.77
CA ARG A 124 26.88 -13.84 -26.34
C ARG A 124 25.57 -14.01 -27.08
N LEU A 125 24.99 -12.95 -27.67
CA LEU A 125 23.69 -13.07 -28.35
C LEU A 125 23.74 -14.05 -29.54
N THR A 126 24.80 -14.01 -30.36
CA THR A 126 24.98 -14.97 -31.46
C THR A 126 25.08 -16.41 -30.95
N TRP A 127 25.79 -16.62 -29.85
CA TRP A 127 25.95 -17.92 -29.23
C TRP A 127 24.66 -18.46 -28.60
N ILE A 128 23.87 -17.60 -27.96
CA ILE A 128 22.53 -17.96 -27.45
C ILE A 128 21.61 -18.36 -28.61
N VAL A 129 21.63 -17.63 -29.72
CA VAL A 129 20.82 -17.96 -30.91
C VAL A 129 21.28 -19.28 -31.54
N GLY A 130 22.59 -19.54 -31.62
CA GLY A 130 23.12 -20.80 -32.16
C GLY A 130 22.84 -22.02 -31.30
N THR A 131 22.78 -21.87 -29.98
CA THR A 131 22.58 -23.00 -29.05
C THR A 131 21.11 -23.28 -28.78
N ALA A 132 20.28 -22.24 -28.57
CA ALA A 132 18.85 -22.39 -28.30
C ALA A 132 18.00 -22.45 -29.59
N GLY A 133 18.55 -22.01 -30.73
CA GLY A 133 17.77 -21.77 -31.94
C GLY A 133 16.91 -20.51 -31.83
N ILE A 134 16.32 -20.10 -32.96
CA ILE A 134 15.58 -18.83 -33.06
C ILE A 134 14.34 -18.82 -32.14
N VAL A 135 13.57 -19.93 -32.10
CA VAL A 135 12.30 -19.99 -31.37
C VAL A 135 12.51 -19.86 -29.86
N GLU A 136 13.43 -20.65 -29.30
CA GLU A 136 13.69 -20.63 -27.87
C GLU A 136 14.45 -19.36 -27.46
N ALA A 137 15.37 -18.85 -28.30
CA ALA A 137 16.01 -17.57 -28.06
C ALA A 137 15.00 -16.41 -28.00
N LEU A 138 14.01 -16.37 -28.91
CA LEU A 138 12.92 -15.39 -28.86
C LEU A 138 12.11 -15.52 -27.56
N ALA A 139 11.84 -16.73 -27.09
CA ALA A 139 11.16 -16.95 -25.82
C ALA A 139 11.98 -16.42 -24.62
N ILE A 140 13.30 -16.65 -24.59
CA ILE A 140 14.21 -16.12 -23.58
C ILE A 140 14.16 -14.58 -23.56
N VAL A 141 14.32 -13.94 -24.73
CA VAL A 141 14.27 -12.48 -24.85
C VAL A 141 12.92 -11.93 -24.40
N PHE A 142 11.82 -12.54 -24.83
CA PHE A 142 10.47 -12.10 -24.50
C PHE A 142 10.17 -12.19 -23.00
N MET A 143 10.54 -13.30 -22.34
CA MET A 143 10.35 -13.46 -20.89
C MET A 143 11.13 -12.42 -20.09
N CYS A 144 12.42 -12.26 -20.38
CA CYS A 144 13.28 -11.29 -19.70
C CYS A 144 12.80 -9.85 -19.92
N CYS A 145 12.45 -9.49 -21.16
CA CYS A 145 11.88 -8.18 -21.49
C CYS A 145 10.53 -7.92 -20.82
N SER A 146 9.67 -8.93 -20.69
CA SER A 146 8.37 -8.79 -20.01
C SER A 146 8.55 -8.52 -18.52
N CYS A 147 9.51 -9.20 -17.87
CA CYS A 147 9.86 -8.99 -16.47
C CYS A 147 10.31 -7.54 -16.21
N THR A 148 11.20 -7.01 -17.05
CA THR A 148 11.68 -5.64 -16.90
C THR A 148 10.61 -4.61 -17.25
N MET A 149 9.71 -4.92 -18.20
CA MET A 149 8.55 -4.06 -18.52
C MET A 149 7.63 -3.84 -17.32
N LEU A 150 7.25 -4.94 -16.66
CA LEU A 150 6.33 -4.89 -15.53
C LEU A 150 6.98 -4.14 -14.36
N THR A 151 8.29 -4.31 -14.19
CA THR A 151 9.08 -3.56 -13.20
C THR A 151 9.18 -2.08 -13.54
N ALA A 152 9.34 -1.72 -14.82
CA ALA A 152 9.35 -0.32 -15.27
C ALA A 152 7.99 0.37 -15.04
N ILE A 153 6.86 -0.35 -15.17
CA ILE A 153 5.53 0.16 -14.80
C ILE A 153 5.46 0.43 -13.29
N SER A 154 5.95 -0.49 -12.46
CA SER A 154 6.02 -0.28 -11.00
C SER A 154 6.92 0.90 -10.63
N MET A 155 8.08 1.05 -11.29
CA MET A 155 8.98 2.20 -11.10
C MET A 155 8.35 3.52 -11.54
N SER A 156 7.53 3.51 -12.60
CA SER A 156 6.78 4.69 -13.03
C SER A 156 5.69 5.09 -12.02
N ALA A 157 5.09 4.11 -11.34
CA ALA A 157 4.16 4.37 -10.24
C ALA A 157 4.87 5.01 -9.04
N ILE A 158 6.07 4.54 -8.69
CA ILE A 158 6.93 5.15 -7.66
C ILE A 158 7.29 6.59 -8.03
N ALA A 159 7.75 6.83 -9.24
CA ALA A 159 8.15 8.16 -9.72
C ALA A 159 7.00 9.17 -9.81
N THR A 160 5.74 8.70 -9.84
CA THR A 160 4.54 9.58 -9.84
C THR A 160 3.87 9.69 -8.47
N ASN A 161 4.44 9.04 -7.46
CA ASN A 161 3.97 9.11 -6.08
C ASN A 161 4.66 10.26 -5.35
N GLY A 162 3.89 11.30 -5.00
CA GLY A 162 4.43 12.47 -4.31
C GLY A 162 5.32 13.37 -5.18
N VAL A 163 6.22 14.10 -4.53
CA VAL A 163 7.26 14.93 -5.17
C VAL A 163 8.50 14.06 -5.33
N VAL A 164 9.09 14.07 -6.52
CA VAL A 164 10.30 13.29 -6.81
C VAL A 164 11.50 14.01 -6.21
N PRO A 165 12.23 13.40 -5.26
CA PRO A 165 13.42 14.01 -4.69
C PRO A 165 14.58 14.03 -5.71
N ALA A 166 15.41 15.07 -5.66
CA ALA A 166 16.71 15.08 -6.30
C ALA A 166 17.64 14.09 -5.58
N GLY A 167 18.52 13.37 -6.30
CA GLY A 167 19.42 12.38 -5.70
C GLY A 167 19.36 10.97 -6.31
N GLY A 168 18.55 10.76 -7.35
CA GLY A 168 18.55 9.53 -8.13
C GLY A 168 17.62 8.42 -7.61
N SER A 169 17.83 7.20 -8.11
CA SER A 169 16.90 6.08 -7.93
C SER A 169 16.74 5.63 -6.48
N TYR A 170 17.81 5.65 -5.68
CA TYR A 170 17.78 5.24 -4.28
C TYR A 170 16.84 6.13 -3.45
N TYR A 171 17.03 7.45 -3.48
CA TYR A 171 16.19 8.40 -2.73
C TYR A 171 14.73 8.38 -3.22
N MET A 172 14.52 8.23 -4.53
CA MET A 172 13.17 8.08 -5.07
C MET A 172 12.46 6.84 -4.51
N ILE A 173 13.15 5.71 -4.40
CA ILE A 173 12.58 4.46 -3.86
C ILE A 173 12.41 4.57 -2.33
N SER A 174 13.40 5.05 -1.59
CA SER A 174 13.37 5.08 -0.12
C SER A 174 12.31 6.03 0.44
N ARG A 175 12.08 7.18 -0.22
CA ARG A 175 11.06 8.15 0.20
C ARG A 175 9.64 7.72 -0.17
N ALA A 176 9.46 7.05 -1.31
CA ALA A 176 8.15 6.59 -1.75
C ALA A 176 7.71 5.31 -1.04
N LEU A 177 8.62 4.34 -0.87
CA LEU A 177 8.28 3.02 -0.32
C LEU A 177 8.54 2.89 1.19
N GLY A 178 9.34 3.79 1.76
CA GLY A 178 9.82 3.70 3.13
C GLY A 178 11.27 3.22 3.23
N PRO A 179 11.94 3.48 4.37
CA PRO A 179 13.36 3.19 4.56
C PRO A 179 13.68 1.69 4.56
N GLU A 180 12.73 0.82 4.95
CA GLU A 180 12.95 -0.63 5.02
C GLU A 180 13.10 -1.24 3.62
N PHE A 181 12.17 -0.90 2.73
CA PHE A 181 12.23 -1.31 1.33
C PHE A 181 13.37 -0.60 0.60
N GLY A 182 13.55 0.71 0.83
CA GLY A 182 14.62 1.50 0.23
C GLY A 182 16.01 0.95 0.52
N GLY A 183 16.30 0.61 1.78
CA GLY A 183 17.59 0.06 2.18
C GLY A 183 17.86 -1.34 1.63
N ALA A 184 16.88 -2.25 1.70
CA ALA A 184 17.04 -3.61 1.17
C ALA A 184 17.21 -3.63 -0.36
N VAL A 185 16.40 -2.86 -1.08
CA VAL A 185 16.49 -2.70 -2.54
C VAL A 185 17.80 -2.02 -2.92
N GLY A 186 18.18 -0.95 -2.22
CA GLY A 186 19.41 -0.20 -2.44
C GLY A 186 20.67 -1.06 -2.28
N LEU A 187 20.73 -1.91 -1.25
CA LEU A 187 21.89 -2.79 -1.04
C LEU A 187 21.97 -3.92 -2.08
N CYS A 188 20.85 -4.50 -2.49
CA CYS A 188 20.83 -5.47 -3.59
C CYS A 188 21.24 -4.82 -4.93
N PHE A 189 20.78 -3.60 -5.17
CA PHE A 189 21.13 -2.82 -6.36
C PHE A 189 22.61 -2.41 -6.38
N TYR A 190 23.16 -2.05 -5.21
CA TYR A 190 24.60 -1.82 -5.02
C TYR A 190 25.42 -3.05 -5.43
N LEU A 191 25.16 -4.20 -4.79
CA LEU A 191 25.88 -5.46 -5.08
C LEU A 191 25.73 -5.86 -6.56
N GLY A 192 24.53 -5.74 -7.12
CA GLY A 192 24.29 -6.01 -8.54
C GLY A 192 25.13 -5.11 -9.43
N THR A 193 25.14 -3.80 -9.20
CA THR A 193 25.94 -2.86 -10.00
C THR A 193 27.45 -3.13 -9.86
N THR A 194 27.91 -3.56 -8.68
CA THR A 194 29.33 -3.94 -8.48
C THR A 194 29.71 -5.18 -9.30
N PHE A 195 28.93 -6.26 -9.24
CA PHE A 195 29.19 -7.46 -10.07
C PHE A 195 29.01 -7.19 -11.57
N ALA A 196 28.16 -6.23 -11.96
CA ALA A 196 28.10 -5.76 -13.36
C ALA A 196 29.44 -5.13 -13.79
N GLY A 197 30.08 -4.35 -12.91
CA GLY A 197 31.42 -3.81 -13.12
C GLY A 197 32.44 -4.91 -13.45
N SER A 198 32.49 -5.98 -12.64
CA SER A 198 33.36 -7.14 -12.91
C SER A 198 33.06 -7.80 -14.26
N MET A 199 31.76 -7.99 -14.58
CA MET A 199 31.33 -8.61 -15.82
C MET A 199 31.76 -7.80 -17.05
N TYR A 200 31.63 -6.48 -17.03
CA TYR A 200 32.05 -5.62 -18.13
C TYR A 200 33.57 -5.56 -18.29
N ILE A 201 34.33 -5.60 -17.18
CA ILE A 201 35.80 -5.68 -17.23
C ILE A 201 36.25 -7.01 -17.83
N LEU A 202 35.69 -8.14 -17.38
CA LEU A 202 35.97 -9.45 -17.96
C LEU A 202 35.62 -9.50 -19.45
N GLY A 203 34.48 -8.93 -19.84
CA GLY A 203 34.10 -8.80 -21.25
C GLY A 203 35.08 -7.96 -22.07
N THR A 204 35.59 -6.87 -21.51
CA THR A 204 36.62 -6.04 -22.14
C THR A 204 37.92 -6.83 -22.35
N MET A 205 38.32 -7.63 -21.35
CA MET A 205 39.50 -8.48 -21.45
C MET A 205 39.31 -9.63 -22.44
N GLU A 206 38.11 -10.20 -22.55
CA GLU A 206 37.79 -11.23 -23.53
C GLU A 206 37.91 -10.71 -24.97
N ILE A 207 37.46 -9.48 -25.25
CA ILE A 207 37.64 -8.82 -26.55
C ILE A 207 39.13 -8.51 -26.82
N PHE A 208 39.89 -8.17 -25.77
CA PHE A 208 41.31 -7.82 -25.91
C PHE A 208 42.22 -9.06 -26.12
N LEU A 209 41.92 -10.17 -25.44
CA LEU A 209 42.75 -11.38 -25.38
C LEU A 209 42.38 -12.45 -26.40
N VAL A 210 41.70 -12.09 -27.50
CA VAL A 210 41.23 -13.02 -28.55
C VAL A 210 42.34 -13.97 -29.08
N LYS A 211 43.63 -13.70 -28.82
CA LYS A 211 44.71 -14.70 -28.66
C LYS A 211 45.55 -14.31 -27.43
N PRO A 212 46.02 -15.19 -26.50
CA PRO A 212 46.65 -16.51 -26.70
C PRO A 212 46.35 -17.58 -25.59
N THR A 213 47.10 -18.70 -25.63
CA THR A 213 47.09 -19.85 -24.70
C THR A 213 47.15 -19.48 -23.20
N GLY A 214 46.41 -20.20 -22.36
CA GLY A 214 46.32 -19.97 -20.91
C GLY A 214 45.16 -19.06 -20.46
N MET A 215 44.02 -19.14 -21.16
CA MET A 215 42.90 -18.18 -21.15
C MET A 215 42.45 -17.71 -19.75
N GLN A 216 42.22 -18.62 -18.79
CA GLN A 216 41.60 -18.25 -17.52
C GLN A 216 42.53 -17.45 -16.58
N ASN A 217 43.82 -17.81 -16.50
CA ASN A 217 44.78 -17.05 -15.68
C ASN A 217 45.12 -15.71 -16.32
N ASN A 218 45.14 -15.63 -17.66
CA ASN A 218 45.32 -14.37 -18.38
C ASN A 218 44.15 -13.41 -18.08
N MET A 219 42.90 -13.87 -18.15
CA MET A 219 41.73 -13.05 -17.82
C MET A 219 41.79 -12.47 -16.40
N ARG A 220 42.28 -13.24 -15.41
CA ARG A 220 42.45 -12.76 -14.03
C ARG A 220 43.47 -11.63 -13.95
N ILE A 221 44.69 -11.86 -14.44
CA ILE A 221 45.80 -10.87 -14.34
C ILE A 221 45.47 -9.57 -15.07
N TYR A 222 45.02 -9.68 -16.33
CA TYR A 222 44.66 -8.51 -17.13
C TYR A 222 43.40 -7.82 -16.59
N GLY A 223 42.43 -8.59 -16.08
CA GLY A 223 41.24 -8.06 -15.44
C GLY A 223 41.56 -7.24 -14.20
N THR A 224 42.39 -7.75 -13.28
CA THR A 224 42.84 -7.03 -12.08
C THR A 224 43.61 -5.76 -12.45
N CYS A 225 44.49 -5.83 -13.45
CA CYS A 225 45.20 -4.64 -13.96
C CYS A 225 44.24 -3.58 -14.50
N CYS A 226 43.24 -4.00 -15.30
CA CYS A 226 42.23 -3.11 -15.84
C CYS A 226 41.37 -2.48 -14.73
N LEU A 227 40.95 -3.26 -13.72
CA LEU A 227 40.21 -2.74 -12.56
C LEU A 227 40.99 -1.67 -11.81
N VAL A 228 42.28 -1.89 -11.56
CA VAL A 228 43.14 -0.90 -10.89
C VAL A 228 43.20 0.40 -11.70
N ILE A 229 43.40 0.32 -13.02
CA ILE A 229 43.43 1.49 -13.90
C ILE A 229 42.09 2.23 -13.87
N MET A 230 40.97 1.52 -14.02
CA MET A 230 39.64 2.13 -14.00
C MET A 230 39.32 2.77 -12.64
N THR A 231 39.70 2.13 -11.53
CA THR A 231 39.53 2.66 -10.17
C THR A 231 40.34 3.94 -9.98
N LEU A 232 41.57 4.01 -10.48
CA LEU A 232 42.39 5.22 -10.46
C LEU A 232 41.76 6.35 -11.27
N VAL A 233 41.22 6.06 -12.45
CA VAL A 233 40.51 7.05 -13.29
C VAL A 233 39.30 7.63 -12.54
N VAL A 234 38.51 6.78 -11.88
CA VAL A 234 37.36 7.21 -11.07
C VAL A 234 37.81 8.04 -9.86
N PHE A 235 38.90 7.65 -9.19
CA PHE A 235 39.45 8.36 -8.05
C PHE A 235 40.01 9.75 -8.38
N VAL A 236 40.69 9.91 -9.53
CA VAL A 236 41.25 11.19 -9.98
C VAL A 236 40.16 12.19 -10.35
N GLY A 237 39.08 11.76 -10.99
CA GLY A 237 37.92 12.62 -11.17
C GLY A 237 36.88 12.12 -12.16
N VAL A 238 35.65 11.98 -11.67
CA VAL A 238 34.45 11.54 -12.42
C VAL A 238 34.05 12.53 -13.54
N LYS A 239 34.49 13.79 -13.46
CA LYS A 239 34.22 14.82 -14.49
C LYS A 239 34.73 14.43 -15.89
N TYR A 240 35.86 13.71 -15.98
CA TYR A 240 36.38 13.23 -17.26
C TYR A 240 35.55 12.07 -17.81
N VAL A 241 35.10 11.16 -16.94
CA VAL A 241 34.21 10.04 -17.32
C VAL A 241 32.89 10.56 -17.89
N ASN A 242 32.32 11.60 -17.29
CA ASN A 242 31.12 12.26 -17.79
C ASN A 242 31.26 12.77 -19.22
N LYS A 243 32.40 13.41 -19.56
CA LYS A 243 32.65 13.90 -20.93
C LYS A 243 32.82 12.77 -21.96
N LEU A 244 33.38 11.63 -21.53
CA LEU A 244 33.56 10.45 -22.39
C LEU A 244 32.26 9.68 -22.61
N ALA A 245 31.22 9.89 -21.80
CA ALA A 245 29.97 9.16 -21.90
C ALA A 245 29.29 9.26 -23.28
N LEU A 246 29.35 10.42 -23.93
CA LEU A 246 28.80 10.63 -25.27
C LEU A 246 29.60 9.87 -26.34
N VAL A 247 30.92 9.74 -26.16
CA VAL A 247 31.78 8.93 -27.04
C VAL A 247 31.43 7.45 -26.92
N PHE A 248 31.24 6.95 -25.70
CA PHE A 248 30.82 5.55 -25.52
C PHE A 248 29.45 5.27 -26.14
N LEU A 249 28.49 6.21 -26.00
CA LEU A 249 27.18 6.09 -26.63
C LEU A 249 27.27 6.07 -28.17
N SER A 250 28.10 6.94 -28.77
CA SER A 250 28.25 6.98 -30.23
C SER A 250 28.90 5.70 -30.77
N CYS A 251 29.88 5.12 -30.08
CA CYS A 251 30.48 3.84 -30.42
C CYS A 251 29.45 2.70 -30.47
N VAL A 252 28.54 2.63 -29.49
CA VAL A 252 27.47 1.62 -29.45
C VAL A 252 26.51 1.78 -30.63
N MET A 253 26.04 3.01 -30.88
CA MET A 253 25.09 3.26 -31.96
C MET A 253 25.68 2.97 -33.34
N LEU A 254 26.93 3.38 -33.60
CA LEU A 254 27.62 3.08 -34.85
C LEU A 254 27.82 1.57 -35.04
N SER A 255 28.11 0.83 -33.97
CA SER A 255 28.24 -0.63 -34.01
C SER A 255 26.92 -1.31 -34.39
N ILE A 256 25.81 -0.89 -33.78
CA ILE A 256 24.47 -1.42 -34.10
C ILE A 256 24.09 -1.10 -35.55
N MET A 257 24.34 0.13 -36.02
CA MET A 257 24.11 0.51 -37.41
C MET A 257 24.95 -0.31 -38.38
N ALA A 258 26.21 -0.62 -38.05
CA ALA A 258 27.09 -1.47 -38.87
C ALA A 258 26.58 -2.92 -38.96
N ILE A 259 25.95 -3.45 -37.91
CA ILE A 259 25.29 -4.77 -37.95
C ILE A 259 24.11 -4.74 -38.91
N TYR A 260 23.20 -3.77 -38.79
CA TYR A 260 22.04 -3.68 -39.69
C TYR A 260 22.43 -3.41 -41.15
N ALA A 261 23.42 -2.55 -41.39
CA ALA A 261 23.96 -2.32 -42.72
C ALA A 261 24.57 -3.61 -43.29
N GLY A 262 25.28 -4.38 -42.46
CA GLY A 262 25.83 -5.68 -42.79
C GLY A 262 24.79 -6.73 -43.17
N VAL A 263 23.69 -6.81 -42.42
CA VAL A 263 22.53 -7.67 -42.74
C VAL A 263 21.96 -7.33 -44.12
N ILE A 264 21.72 -6.04 -44.40
CA ILE A 264 21.19 -5.59 -45.71
C ILE A 264 22.19 -5.91 -46.82
N GLN A 265 23.49 -5.65 -46.57
CA GLN A 265 24.54 -5.96 -47.53
C GLN A 265 24.63 -7.46 -47.81
N SER A 266 24.42 -8.32 -46.82
CA SER A 266 24.43 -9.78 -46.98
C SER A 266 23.34 -10.29 -47.94
N ALA A 267 22.23 -9.56 -48.09
CA ALA A 267 21.19 -9.89 -49.05
C ALA A 267 21.59 -9.55 -50.50
N ILE A 268 22.50 -8.58 -50.69
CA ILE A 268 22.97 -8.14 -52.01
C ILE A 268 24.25 -8.90 -52.39
N LYS A 269 25.23 -8.93 -51.49
CA LYS A 269 26.53 -9.59 -51.67
C LYS A 269 27.03 -10.11 -50.32
N PRO A 270 27.02 -11.43 -50.07
CA PRO A 270 27.50 -12.02 -48.83
C PRO A 270 29.03 -11.82 -48.66
N PRO A 271 29.53 -11.67 -47.43
CA PRO A 271 30.96 -11.58 -47.15
C PRO A 271 31.64 -12.94 -47.30
N ASN A 272 32.78 -12.98 -48.01
CA ASN A 272 33.54 -14.21 -48.22
C ASN A 272 34.37 -14.58 -46.98
N SER A 273 33.78 -15.31 -46.04
CA SER A 273 34.47 -15.92 -44.89
C SER A 273 34.24 -17.43 -44.90
N PRO A 274 35.20 -18.24 -45.37
CA PRO A 274 35.01 -19.69 -45.44
C PRO A 274 35.26 -20.41 -44.11
N VAL A 275 34.55 -21.52 -43.91
CA VAL A 275 34.66 -22.45 -42.78
C VAL A 275 34.96 -23.85 -43.33
N CYS A 276 35.92 -24.53 -42.71
CA CYS A 276 36.36 -25.85 -43.11
C CYS A 276 35.66 -26.95 -42.29
N LEU A 277 35.10 -27.94 -42.99
CA LEU A 277 34.40 -29.08 -42.42
C LEU A 277 35.05 -30.39 -42.86
N LEU A 278 35.21 -31.32 -41.91
CA LEU A 278 35.63 -32.70 -42.17
C LEU A 278 34.44 -33.64 -41.96
N GLY A 279 33.85 -34.11 -43.05
CA GLY A 279 32.54 -34.79 -42.98
C GLY A 279 31.49 -33.84 -42.42
N ASN A 280 30.95 -34.15 -41.24
CA ASN A 280 30.02 -33.29 -40.50
C ASN A 280 30.68 -32.43 -39.39
N ARG A 281 31.99 -32.61 -39.10
CA ARG A 281 32.68 -31.98 -37.97
C ARG A 281 33.38 -30.67 -38.36
N THR A 282 33.32 -29.68 -37.48
CA THR A 282 33.93 -28.35 -37.70
C THR A 282 35.37 -28.27 -37.19
N LEU A 283 36.26 -27.69 -38.01
CA LEU A 283 37.68 -27.59 -37.73
C LEU A 283 38.10 -26.17 -37.31
N GLN A 284 39.11 -26.08 -36.44
CA GLN A 284 39.71 -24.80 -36.05
C GLN A 284 40.56 -24.20 -37.18
N ASN A 285 40.05 -23.16 -37.85
CA ASN A 285 40.66 -22.50 -39.02
C ASN A 285 41.90 -21.64 -38.68
N SER A 286 42.35 -21.64 -37.42
CA SER A 286 43.51 -20.87 -36.96
C SER A 286 44.84 -21.63 -37.08
N ARG A 287 44.80 -22.96 -37.24
CA ARG A 287 45.99 -23.83 -37.24
C ARG A 287 46.44 -24.30 -38.63
N PHE A 288 45.72 -23.93 -39.69
CA PHE A 288 46.04 -24.30 -41.07
C PHE A 288 45.65 -23.19 -42.06
N ASP A 289 46.39 -23.08 -43.17
CA ASP A 289 46.19 -22.02 -44.17
C ASP A 289 45.14 -22.34 -45.24
N LYS A 290 44.99 -23.62 -45.63
CA LYS A 290 44.08 -24.09 -46.70
C LYS A 290 43.26 -25.30 -46.26
N CYS A 291 41.97 -25.31 -46.60
CA CYS A 291 41.04 -26.41 -46.31
C CYS A 291 41.13 -27.53 -47.38
N LEU A 292 42.31 -28.12 -47.55
CA LEU A 292 42.56 -29.20 -48.53
C LEU A 292 43.48 -30.26 -47.91
N LYS A 293 43.32 -31.53 -48.30
CA LYS A 293 44.20 -32.62 -47.83
C LYS A 293 45.60 -32.54 -48.48
N THR A 294 45.63 -32.28 -49.79
CA THR A 294 46.86 -32.20 -50.58
C THR A 294 46.80 -31.01 -51.53
N GLU A 295 47.95 -30.39 -51.81
CA GLU A 295 48.08 -29.32 -52.79
C GLU A 295 49.00 -29.75 -53.93
N LEU A 296 48.64 -29.38 -55.17
CA LEU A 296 49.49 -29.58 -56.34
C LEU A 296 50.42 -28.37 -56.50
N ILE A 297 51.69 -28.54 -56.11
CA ILE A 297 52.73 -27.52 -56.30
C ILE A 297 53.73 -28.08 -57.33
N ASN A 298 53.85 -27.43 -58.49
CA ASN A 298 54.77 -27.83 -59.57
C ASN A 298 54.62 -29.30 -60.02
N ASN A 299 53.38 -29.75 -60.28
CA ASN A 299 53.04 -31.15 -60.63
C ASN A 299 53.40 -32.21 -59.57
N VAL A 300 53.79 -31.81 -58.37
CA VAL A 300 54.02 -32.69 -57.22
C VAL A 300 52.91 -32.48 -56.20
N THR A 301 52.23 -33.56 -55.82
CA THR A 301 51.25 -33.54 -54.73
C THR A 301 51.98 -33.45 -53.40
N THR A 302 51.88 -32.30 -52.74
CA THR A 302 52.45 -32.08 -51.41
C THR A 302 51.33 -32.08 -50.34
N PRO A 303 51.57 -32.67 -49.16
CA PRO A 303 50.60 -32.64 -48.07
C PRO A 303 50.50 -31.22 -47.50
N THR A 304 49.28 -30.77 -47.21
CA THR A 304 49.04 -29.45 -46.61
C THR A 304 49.42 -29.43 -45.12
N GLN A 305 49.41 -28.25 -44.49
CA GLN A 305 49.55 -28.15 -43.03
C GLN A 305 48.44 -28.92 -42.28
N LEU A 306 47.24 -28.99 -42.86
CA LEU A 306 46.11 -29.72 -42.29
C LEU A 306 46.38 -31.23 -42.26
N TRP A 307 47.03 -31.79 -43.28
CA TRP A 307 47.46 -33.19 -43.31
C TRP A 307 48.37 -33.54 -42.13
N LYS A 308 49.30 -32.64 -41.77
CA LYS A 308 50.22 -32.84 -40.65
C LYS A 308 49.54 -32.85 -39.27
N LEU A 309 48.29 -32.39 -39.17
CA LEU A 309 47.53 -32.42 -37.92
C LEU A 309 46.87 -33.78 -37.67
N PHE A 310 46.54 -34.53 -38.73
CA PHE A 310 45.78 -35.79 -38.66
C PHE A 310 46.57 -37.03 -39.10
N CYS A 311 47.74 -36.86 -39.70
CA CYS A 311 48.57 -37.93 -40.22
C CYS A 311 50.05 -37.77 -39.83
N GLU A 312 50.68 -38.87 -39.43
CA GLU A 312 52.13 -38.96 -39.25
C GLU A 312 52.79 -39.59 -40.48
N GLY A 313 53.76 -38.90 -41.10
CA GLY A 313 54.51 -39.38 -42.27
C GLY A 313 54.16 -38.71 -43.61
N GLY A 314 54.90 -39.09 -44.67
CA GLY A 314 54.64 -38.66 -46.05
C GLY A 314 53.53 -39.50 -46.72
N ILE A 315 52.96 -38.99 -47.82
CA ILE A 315 51.75 -39.53 -48.49
C ILE A 315 51.77 -41.06 -48.73
N GLU A 316 52.94 -41.65 -48.98
CA GLU A 316 53.06 -43.08 -49.34
C GLU A 316 53.07 -44.06 -48.16
N ASN A 317 53.40 -43.62 -46.93
CA ASN A 317 53.48 -44.47 -45.71
C ASN A 317 52.86 -43.76 -44.48
N ALA A 318 51.76 -43.03 -44.68
CA ALA A 318 51.15 -42.25 -43.62
C ALA A 318 50.22 -43.09 -42.72
N THR A 319 50.40 -42.99 -41.40
CA THR A 319 49.40 -43.43 -40.42
C THR A 319 48.51 -42.25 -40.10
N CYS A 320 47.25 -42.32 -40.53
CA CYS A 320 46.26 -41.27 -40.41
C CYS A 320 45.10 -41.67 -39.49
N ASP A 321 44.42 -40.69 -38.93
CA ASP A 321 43.14 -40.88 -38.25
C ASP A 321 42.08 -41.53 -39.17
N GLU A 322 41.33 -42.48 -38.61
CA GLU A 322 40.28 -43.27 -39.29
C GLU A 322 39.16 -42.35 -39.79
N TYR A 323 38.77 -41.36 -38.97
CA TYR A 323 37.74 -40.40 -39.37
C TYR A 323 38.20 -39.48 -40.51
N PHE A 324 39.48 -39.09 -40.53
CA PHE A 324 40.07 -38.22 -41.56
C PHE A 324 40.25 -38.92 -42.90
N THR A 325 40.48 -40.24 -42.91
CA THR A 325 40.61 -41.02 -44.14
C THR A 325 39.26 -41.28 -44.80
N ASN A 326 38.25 -41.64 -44.00
CA ASN A 326 36.91 -41.99 -44.51
C ASN A 326 36.10 -40.78 -45.00
N ASN A 327 36.32 -39.58 -44.43
CA ASN A 327 35.50 -38.41 -44.73
C ASN A 327 36.21 -37.37 -45.61
N ASN A 328 35.47 -36.73 -46.52
CA ASN A 328 35.98 -35.65 -47.38
C ASN A 328 35.98 -34.29 -46.65
N LEU A 329 36.89 -33.40 -47.07
CA LEU A 329 36.90 -32.01 -46.64
C LEU A 329 35.98 -31.17 -47.52
N THR A 330 35.20 -30.29 -46.90
CA THR A 330 34.31 -29.35 -47.58
C THR A 330 34.47 -27.95 -47.01
N GLU A 331 34.32 -26.94 -47.87
CA GLU A 331 34.39 -25.54 -47.51
C GLU A 331 33.00 -24.91 -47.67
N ILE A 332 32.47 -24.34 -46.59
CA ILE A 332 31.17 -23.65 -46.57
C ILE A 332 31.35 -22.17 -46.22
N GLN A 333 30.38 -21.33 -46.57
CA GLN A 333 30.41 -19.92 -46.19
C GLN A 333 29.87 -19.73 -44.78
N ALA A 334 30.56 -18.94 -43.95
CA ALA A 334 30.12 -18.57 -42.61
C ALA A 334 28.83 -17.74 -42.61
N VAL A 335 28.69 -16.85 -43.60
CA VAL A 335 27.56 -15.93 -43.76
C VAL A 335 27.02 -16.08 -45.18
N PRO A 336 26.17 -17.08 -45.43
CA PRO A 336 25.58 -17.30 -46.76
C PRO A 336 24.56 -16.21 -47.16
N GLY A 337 24.11 -15.40 -46.19
CA GLY A 337 23.28 -14.22 -46.42
C GLY A 337 21.79 -14.47 -46.25
N LEU A 338 21.01 -13.40 -46.15
CA LEU A 338 19.58 -13.44 -45.76
C LEU A 338 18.68 -14.25 -46.72
N LEU A 339 19.07 -14.39 -48.00
CA LEU A 339 18.29 -15.08 -49.03
C LEU A 339 18.63 -16.58 -49.17
N SER A 340 19.59 -17.08 -48.39
CA SER A 340 20.14 -18.45 -48.55
C SER A 340 19.27 -19.56 -47.96
N GLY A 341 18.25 -19.23 -47.17
CA GLY A 341 17.36 -20.19 -46.53
C GLY A 341 17.86 -20.78 -45.20
N VAL A 342 19.06 -20.39 -44.72
CA VAL A 342 19.68 -20.89 -43.47
C VAL A 342 18.83 -20.71 -42.21
N ILE A 343 17.84 -19.83 -42.26
CA ILE A 343 16.86 -19.67 -41.17
C ILE A 343 16.20 -21.01 -40.78
N SER A 344 15.90 -21.90 -41.74
CA SER A 344 15.27 -23.20 -41.45
C SER A 344 16.14 -24.09 -40.57
N ASP A 345 17.45 -24.04 -40.79
CA ASP A 345 18.43 -24.90 -40.14
C ASP A 345 18.69 -24.42 -38.70
N ASN A 346 18.50 -23.13 -38.44
CA ASN A 346 18.68 -22.49 -37.14
C ASN A 346 17.38 -22.34 -36.33
N MET A 347 16.25 -22.90 -36.78
CA MET A 347 14.96 -22.75 -36.08
C MET A 347 14.96 -23.38 -34.69
N TRP A 348 15.65 -24.53 -34.55
CA TRP A 348 15.65 -25.36 -33.35
C TRP A 348 17.00 -25.33 -32.63
N GLY A 349 17.00 -25.57 -31.33
CA GLY A 349 18.20 -25.54 -30.50
C GLY A 349 18.96 -26.87 -30.48
N HIS A 350 20.28 -26.76 -30.38
CA HIS A 350 21.21 -27.88 -30.21
C HIS A 350 21.97 -27.70 -28.89
N TYR A 351 21.41 -28.26 -27.83
CA TYR A 351 22.05 -28.31 -26.52
C TYR A 351 23.12 -29.39 -26.49
N GLY A 352 24.35 -29.02 -26.11
CA GLY A 352 25.49 -29.92 -26.11
C GLY A 352 26.14 -30.04 -24.74
N GLN A 353 26.73 -31.20 -24.48
CA GLN A 353 27.52 -31.45 -23.27
C GLN A 353 28.90 -30.77 -23.35
N TYR A 354 29.55 -30.63 -22.21
CA TYR A 354 30.92 -30.09 -22.11
C TYR A 354 31.86 -30.90 -23.00
N ARG A 355 32.63 -30.22 -23.85
CA ARG A 355 33.54 -30.80 -24.85
C ARG A 355 32.90 -31.66 -25.96
N ALA A 356 31.60 -31.53 -26.20
CA ALA A 356 30.99 -32.10 -27.39
C ALA A 356 31.48 -31.36 -28.66
N ILE A 357 31.69 -32.11 -29.76
CA ILE A 357 32.12 -31.55 -31.05
C ILE A 357 30.95 -30.82 -31.71
N VAL A 358 31.22 -29.65 -32.30
CA VAL A 358 30.19 -28.88 -33.03
C VAL A 358 30.05 -29.46 -34.44
N GLU A 359 28.92 -30.11 -34.69
CA GLU A 359 28.62 -30.79 -35.96
C GLU A 359 27.52 -30.09 -36.76
N LYS A 360 27.60 -30.13 -38.10
CA LYS A 360 26.53 -29.65 -38.99
C LYS A 360 25.57 -30.79 -39.35
N GLU A 361 24.28 -30.60 -39.06
CA GLU A 361 23.24 -31.53 -39.47
C GLU A 361 22.97 -31.44 -40.98
N GLY A 362 22.67 -32.58 -41.62
CA GLY A 362 22.37 -32.64 -43.05
C GLY A 362 23.57 -32.94 -43.97
N GLN A 363 24.77 -33.12 -43.43
CA GLN A 363 25.97 -33.51 -44.19
C GLN A 363 26.30 -34.99 -43.97
N SER A 364 26.56 -35.72 -45.05
CA SER A 364 26.91 -37.15 -44.99
C SER A 364 28.29 -37.34 -44.36
N SER A 365 28.37 -38.14 -43.30
CA SER A 365 29.63 -38.58 -42.68
C SER A 365 29.57 -40.07 -42.33
N GLU A 366 30.71 -40.74 -42.45
CA GLU A 366 30.88 -42.12 -41.99
C GLU A 366 31.42 -42.12 -40.55
N GLN A 367 30.77 -42.88 -39.67
CA GLN A 367 31.16 -42.99 -38.26
C GLN A 367 32.47 -43.79 -38.14
N ALA A 368 33.41 -43.27 -37.37
CA ALA A 368 34.69 -43.91 -37.06
C ALA A 368 34.98 -43.81 -35.55
N SER A 369 35.95 -44.58 -35.05
CA SER A 369 36.32 -44.58 -33.63
C SER A 369 37.18 -43.36 -33.26
N ASP A 370 36.76 -42.58 -32.26
CA ASP A 370 37.49 -41.37 -31.84
C ASP A 370 38.60 -41.69 -30.84
N ASN A 371 39.85 -41.40 -31.20
CA ASN A 371 40.98 -41.44 -30.26
C ASN A 371 41.03 -40.17 -29.39
N THR A 372 41.28 -40.32 -28.09
CA THR A 372 41.20 -39.23 -27.10
C THR A 372 42.21 -38.08 -27.30
N ASN A 373 43.27 -38.28 -28.08
CA ASN A 373 44.29 -37.26 -28.36
C ASN A 373 43.92 -36.33 -29.54
N ASP A 374 42.97 -36.72 -30.40
CA ASP A 374 42.66 -36.05 -31.68
C ASP A 374 41.56 -34.98 -31.56
N ILE A 375 40.97 -34.82 -30.38
CA ILE A 375 39.84 -33.91 -30.12
C ILE A 375 40.27 -32.43 -30.15
N SER A 376 41.58 -32.14 -30.05
CA SER A 376 42.09 -30.76 -29.89
C SER A 376 42.02 -29.87 -31.14
N TYR A 377 41.76 -30.47 -32.32
CA TYR A 377 41.69 -29.77 -33.61
C TYR A 377 40.25 -29.40 -34.03
N TYR A 378 39.27 -30.01 -33.38
CA TYR A 378 37.85 -29.74 -33.58
C TYR A 378 37.38 -28.58 -32.72
N ILE A 379 36.26 -27.97 -33.12
CA ILE A 379 35.57 -26.97 -32.29
C ILE A 379 34.73 -27.71 -31.25
N LEU A 380 34.91 -27.33 -30.00
CA LEU A 380 34.31 -27.98 -28.85
C LEU A 380 33.39 -27.03 -28.10
N ASN A 381 32.32 -27.58 -27.51
CA ASN A 381 31.48 -26.84 -26.58
C ASN A 381 32.24 -26.55 -25.27
N ASP A 382 32.34 -25.26 -24.95
CA ASP A 382 33.06 -24.75 -23.77
C ASP A 382 32.34 -25.04 -22.44
N ILE A 383 30.99 -25.10 -22.45
CA ILE A 383 30.17 -25.40 -21.28
C ILE A 383 28.98 -26.28 -21.66
N THR A 384 28.46 -27.06 -20.69
CA THR A 384 27.18 -27.75 -20.85
C THR A 384 26.06 -26.73 -20.98
N THR A 385 25.31 -26.76 -22.07
CA THR A 385 24.21 -25.81 -22.31
C THR A 385 22.85 -26.42 -22.03
N PHE A 386 21.97 -25.65 -21.41
CA PHE A 386 20.56 -25.95 -21.22
C PHE A 386 19.77 -24.64 -21.13
N PHE A 387 18.48 -24.70 -21.43
CA PHE A 387 17.62 -23.52 -21.53
C PHE A 387 17.74 -22.56 -20.33
N THR A 388 17.76 -23.08 -19.11
CA THR A 388 17.75 -22.25 -17.90
C THR A 388 19.08 -21.53 -17.63
N LEU A 389 20.21 -22.12 -18.05
CA LEU A 389 21.51 -21.46 -18.02
C LEU A 389 21.52 -20.24 -18.94
N LEU A 390 20.98 -20.39 -20.16
CA LEU A 390 20.94 -19.32 -21.16
C LEU A 390 20.07 -18.15 -20.71
N VAL A 391 18.97 -18.40 -19.99
CA VAL A 391 18.18 -17.33 -19.34
C VAL A 391 19.04 -16.52 -18.38
N GLY A 392 19.83 -17.19 -17.53
CA GLY A 392 20.72 -16.54 -16.56
C GLY A 392 21.89 -15.77 -17.20
N ILE A 393 22.39 -16.22 -18.36
CA ILE A 393 23.44 -15.53 -19.12
C ILE A 393 22.85 -14.33 -19.89
N TYR A 394 21.63 -14.44 -20.41
CA TYR A 394 20.97 -13.38 -21.17
C TYR A 394 20.44 -12.25 -20.28
N PHE A 395 19.92 -12.55 -19.09
CA PHE A 395 19.21 -11.59 -18.25
C PHE A 395 19.96 -10.25 -17.98
N PRO A 396 21.29 -10.20 -17.78
CA PRO A 396 22.01 -8.93 -17.63
C PRO A 396 21.81 -7.95 -18.79
N SER A 397 21.52 -8.43 -20.00
CA SER A 397 21.28 -7.58 -21.19
C SER A 397 20.01 -6.72 -21.12
N VAL A 398 19.04 -7.09 -20.26
CA VAL A 398 17.81 -6.33 -20.07
C VAL A 398 17.82 -5.51 -18.77
N THR A 399 18.89 -5.64 -17.98
CA THR A 399 19.06 -4.84 -16.76
C THR A 399 19.40 -3.38 -17.10
N GLY A 400 19.42 -2.50 -16.09
CA GLY A 400 19.75 -1.08 -16.30
C GLY A 400 18.55 -0.14 -16.48
N ILE A 401 17.31 -0.63 -16.34
CA ILE A 401 16.09 0.21 -16.39
C ILE A 401 16.07 1.34 -15.34
N MET A 402 16.78 1.16 -14.22
CA MET A 402 16.88 2.15 -13.14
C MET A 402 17.78 3.35 -13.50
N ALA A 403 18.57 3.23 -14.58
CA ALA A 403 19.39 4.34 -15.08
C ALA A 403 18.57 5.57 -15.47
N GLY A 404 17.32 5.39 -15.89
CA GLY A 404 16.43 6.50 -16.24
C GLY A 404 16.02 7.34 -15.04
N SER A 405 15.90 6.72 -13.86
CA SER A 405 15.60 7.40 -12.59
C SER A 405 16.84 7.95 -11.88
N ASN A 406 18.05 7.64 -12.36
CA ASN A 406 19.28 8.08 -11.73
C ASN A 406 19.57 9.58 -11.92
N ARG A 407 18.73 10.31 -12.67
CA ARG A 407 18.80 11.77 -12.88
C ARG A 407 17.51 12.50 -12.52
N SER A 408 16.81 12.00 -11.51
CA SER A 408 15.50 12.53 -11.12
C SER A 408 15.50 14.02 -10.75
N GLY A 409 16.64 14.57 -10.28
CA GLY A 409 16.78 15.97 -9.89
C GLY A 409 16.92 16.97 -11.06
N ASP A 410 17.36 16.52 -12.24
CA ASP A 410 17.67 17.42 -13.38
C ASP A 410 16.56 17.48 -14.45
N LEU A 411 15.43 16.81 -14.22
CA LEU A 411 14.34 16.65 -15.19
C LEU A 411 13.23 17.69 -15.01
N ARG A 412 12.78 18.29 -16.11
CA ARG A 412 11.66 19.27 -16.11
C ARG A 412 10.29 18.64 -15.81
N ASP A 413 10.09 17.39 -16.23
CA ASP A 413 8.95 16.53 -15.92
C ASP A 413 9.43 15.07 -15.98
N PRO A 414 9.02 14.16 -15.09
CA PRO A 414 9.36 12.75 -15.15
C PRO A 414 8.37 11.95 -16.01
N PRO A 415 8.76 11.37 -17.18
CA PRO A 415 7.80 10.65 -18.00
C PRO A 415 8.34 9.35 -18.63
N LEU A 416 7.39 8.62 -19.21
CA LEU A 416 7.56 7.32 -19.88
C LEU A 416 8.81 7.24 -20.78
N GLY A 417 9.77 6.42 -20.37
CA GLY A 417 10.75 5.86 -21.30
C GLY A 417 10.05 4.85 -22.22
N LYS A 418 9.95 5.14 -23.51
CA LYS A 418 9.57 4.14 -24.51
C LYS A 418 10.77 3.22 -24.75
N GLU A 419 10.68 1.96 -24.34
CA GLU A 419 11.79 1.00 -24.41
C GLU A 419 11.93 0.38 -25.81
N PHE A 420 13.12 0.48 -26.43
CA PHE A 420 13.47 -0.19 -27.70
C PHE A 420 13.80 -1.68 -27.49
N LYS A 421 12.83 -2.45 -27.01
CA LYS A 421 12.90 -3.92 -26.97
C LYS A 421 12.98 -4.57 -28.35
N ALA A 422 12.62 -3.79 -29.38
CA ALA A 422 12.66 -4.21 -30.77
C ALA A 422 14.07 -4.62 -31.22
N VAL A 423 15.16 -3.98 -30.72
CA VAL A 423 16.53 -4.23 -31.20
C VAL A 423 16.99 -5.67 -30.90
N TYR A 424 16.78 -6.16 -29.67
CA TYR A 424 17.17 -7.52 -29.32
C TYR A 424 16.34 -8.56 -30.07
N LEU A 425 15.02 -8.33 -30.19
CA LEU A 425 14.12 -9.23 -30.92
C LEU A 425 14.47 -9.31 -32.40
N SER A 426 14.78 -8.18 -33.06
CA SER A 426 15.22 -8.17 -34.45
C SER A 426 16.59 -8.81 -34.61
N CYS A 427 17.56 -8.53 -33.73
CA CYS A 427 18.88 -9.16 -33.80
C CYS A 427 18.83 -10.69 -33.69
N VAL A 428 17.97 -11.25 -32.83
CA VAL A 428 17.81 -12.72 -32.72
C VAL A 428 17.40 -13.34 -34.06
N VAL A 429 16.39 -12.78 -34.71
CA VAL A 429 15.90 -13.28 -36.01
C VAL A 429 16.95 -13.07 -37.10
N LEU A 430 17.60 -11.91 -37.14
CA LEU A 430 18.57 -11.58 -38.17
C LEU A 430 19.85 -12.43 -38.07
N PHE A 431 20.34 -12.71 -36.86
CA PHE A 431 21.52 -13.58 -36.67
C PHE A 431 21.24 -15.01 -37.11
N GLY A 432 20.10 -15.58 -36.73
CA GLY A 432 19.71 -16.93 -37.15
C GLY A 432 19.40 -17.04 -38.65
N ALA A 433 19.01 -15.95 -39.32
CA ALA A 433 18.72 -15.96 -40.75
C ALA A 433 19.95 -15.72 -41.65
N CYS A 434 20.99 -15.05 -41.15
CA CYS A 434 22.16 -14.65 -41.96
C CYS A 434 23.41 -15.51 -41.73
N ILE A 435 23.59 -16.09 -40.53
CA ILE A 435 24.82 -16.77 -40.12
C ILE A 435 24.58 -18.28 -40.01
N GLU A 436 25.54 -19.07 -40.47
CA GLU A 436 25.51 -20.53 -40.37
C GLU A 436 25.53 -21.02 -38.91
N GLY A 437 24.71 -22.03 -38.58
CA GLY A 437 24.56 -22.54 -37.21
C GLY A 437 25.83 -23.05 -36.54
N VAL A 438 26.81 -23.56 -37.31
CA VAL A 438 28.11 -23.96 -36.75
C VAL A 438 28.94 -22.77 -36.26
N VAL A 439 28.84 -21.63 -36.95
CA VAL A 439 29.54 -20.39 -36.58
C VAL A 439 28.84 -19.70 -35.43
N LEU A 440 27.51 -19.78 -35.36
CA LEU A 440 26.74 -19.27 -34.22
C LEU A 440 27.08 -20.01 -32.92
N ARG A 441 27.30 -21.33 -32.97
CA ARG A 441 27.64 -22.15 -31.78
C ARG A 441 29.10 -22.00 -31.34
N ASP A 442 29.96 -21.44 -32.19
CA ASP A 442 31.35 -21.13 -31.88
C ASP A 442 31.47 -19.78 -31.16
N LYS A 443 31.71 -19.85 -29.85
CA LYS A 443 31.79 -18.69 -28.94
C LYS A 443 32.97 -17.76 -29.25
N TYR A 444 34.13 -18.31 -29.61
CA TYR A 444 35.38 -17.55 -29.77
C TYR A 444 35.69 -17.24 -31.25
N GLY A 445 34.94 -17.82 -32.18
CA GLY A 445 35.11 -17.59 -33.62
C GLY A 445 36.35 -18.28 -34.19
N GLU A 446 36.77 -19.41 -33.61
CA GLU A 446 37.91 -20.20 -34.10
C GLU A 446 37.66 -20.78 -35.51
N SER A 447 36.40 -21.01 -35.88
CA SER A 447 35.93 -21.37 -37.22
C SER A 447 36.26 -20.29 -38.28
N VAL A 448 36.28 -19.03 -37.87
CA VAL A 448 36.48 -17.83 -38.72
C VAL A 448 37.74 -17.06 -38.31
N LYS A 449 38.83 -17.81 -38.10
CA LYS A 449 40.19 -17.29 -37.83
C LYS A 449 40.30 -16.41 -36.56
N GLY A 450 39.43 -16.61 -35.57
CA GLY A 450 39.39 -15.84 -34.32
C GLY A 450 38.71 -14.49 -34.46
N THR A 451 37.80 -14.33 -35.43
CA THR A 451 36.97 -13.13 -35.56
C THR A 451 35.65 -13.35 -34.82
N LEU A 452 35.16 -12.37 -34.05
CA LEU A 452 33.84 -12.44 -33.42
C LEU A 452 32.75 -12.78 -34.46
N ALA A 453 31.86 -13.73 -34.17
CA ALA A 453 30.82 -14.17 -35.09
C ALA A 453 29.89 -13.02 -35.56
N VAL A 454 29.58 -12.06 -34.67
CA VAL A 454 28.80 -10.86 -35.04
C VAL A 454 29.58 -9.89 -35.95
N ALA A 455 30.91 -9.90 -35.86
CA ALA A 455 31.77 -8.98 -36.61
C ALA A 455 31.97 -9.43 -38.07
N THR A 456 31.81 -10.72 -38.38
CA THR A 456 31.85 -11.22 -39.78
C THR A 456 30.65 -10.71 -40.60
N LEU A 457 29.54 -10.39 -39.94
CA LEU A 457 28.35 -9.83 -40.56
C LEU A 457 28.44 -8.32 -40.80
N ALA A 458 29.27 -7.59 -40.05
CA ALA A 458 29.25 -6.12 -40.03
C ALA A 458 29.84 -5.46 -41.29
N TRP A 459 29.23 -4.37 -41.73
CA TRP A 459 29.71 -3.50 -42.82
C TRP A 459 30.03 -2.11 -42.27
N PRO A 460 31.14 -1.45 -42.66
CA PRO A 460 32.08 -1.78 -43.76
C PRO A 460 33.24 -2.71 -43.40
N SER A 461 33.52 -2.94 -42.10
CA SER A 461 34.62 -3.79 -41.65
C SER A 461 34.32 -4.42 -40.30
N SER A 462 34.78 -5.66 -40.09
CA SER A 462 34.65 -6.39 -38.81
C SER A 462 35.31 -5.67 -37.63
N TRP A 463 36.34 -4.86 -37.88
CA TRP A 463 37.03 -4.08 -36.84
C TRP A 463 36.14 -3.00 -36.19
N VAL A 464 35.08 -2.55 -36.88
CA VAL A 464 34.13 -1.57 -36.31
C VAL A 464 33.45 -2.14 -35.06
N ILE A 465 33.04 -3.41 -35.10
CA ILE A 465 32.42 -4.07 -33.95
C ILE A 465 33.42 -4.39 -32.86
N VAL A 466 34.64 -4.83 -33.22
CA VAL A 466 35.69 -5.13 -32.24
C VAL A 466 36.05 -3.87 -31.42
N ILE A 467 36.31 -2.75 -32.09
CA ILE A 467 36.65 -1.48 -31.44
C ILE A 467 35.44 -0.91 -30.70
N GLY A 468 34.26 -0.94 -31.32
CA GLY A 468 33.03 -0.39 -30.75
C GLY A 468 32.58 -1.13 -29.50
N SER A 469 32.61 -2.47 -29.52
CA SER A 469 32.29 -3.31 -28.36
C SER A 469 33.31 -3.15 -27.22
N PHE A 470 34.61 -2.98 -27.53
CA PHE A 470 35.64 -2.70 -26.52
C PHE A 470 35.35 -1.41 -25.75
N PHE A 471 35.13 -0.29 -26.45
CA PHE A 471 34.81 0.98 -25.80
C PHE A 471 33.45 0.98 -25.10
N SER A 472 32.47 0.25 -25.64
CA SER A 472 31.17 0.05 -24.98
C SER A 472 31.31 -0.66 -23.63
N CYS A 473 32.05 -1.76 -23.57
CA CYS A 473 32.26 -2.53 -22.33
C CYS A 473 33.07 -1.73 -21.30
N CYS A 474 34.13 -1.07 -21.74
CA CYS A 474 34.94 -0.20 -20.87
C CYS A 474 34.09 0.96 -20.30
N GLY A 475 33.25 1.59 -21.12
CA GLY A 475 32.33 2.64 -20.69
C GLY A 475 31.30 2.16 -19.67
N ALA A 476 30.67 1.01 -19.90
CA ALA A 476 29.70 0.41 -18.97
C ALA A 476 30.35 -0.01 -17.64
N GLY A 477 31.59 -0.51 -17.69
CA GLY A 477 32.40 -0.80 -16.49
C GLY A 477 32.72 0.46 -15.68
N LEU A 478 33.13 1.56 -16.33
CA LEU A 478 33.37 2.85 -15.65
C LEU A 478 32.09 3.41 -15.03
N GLN A 479 30.95 3.29 -15.72
CA GLN A 479 29.67 3.73 -15.19
C GLN A 479 29.24 2.93 -13.96
N SER A 480 29.45 1.61 -13.97
CA SER A 480 29.15 0.75 -12.82
C SER A 480 30.05 1.08 -11.62
N LEU A 481 31.34 1.34 -11.88
CA LEU A 481 32.34 1.67 -10.87
C LEU A 481 32.18 3.09 -10.29
N THR A 482 31.53 4.00 -11.01
CA THR A 482 31.14 5.34 -10.49
C THR A 482 29.79 5.32 -9.80
N GLY A 483 28.83 4.53 -10.28
CA GLY A 483 27.48 4.47 -9.75
C GLY A 483 27.34 3.72 -8.42
N ALA A 484 27.96 2.53 -8.30
CA ALA A 484 27.84 1.71 -7.10
C ALA A 484 28.33 2.43 -5.81
N PRO A 485 29.50 3.10 -5.79
CA PRO A 485 29.96 3.83 -4.61
C PRO A 485 29.01 4.96 -4.18
N ARG A 486 28.39 5.66 -5.14
CA ARG A 486 27.44 6.76 -4.87
C ARG A 486 26.14 6.25 -4.24
N ILE A 487 25.65 5.09 -4.68
CA ILE A 487 24.50 4.41 -4.06
C ILE A 487 24.83 4.02 -2.62
N LEU A 488 26.01 3.41 -2.38
CA LEU A 488 26.43 3.01 -1.04
C LEU A 488 26.62 4.22 -0.11
N GLN A 489 27.16 5.32 -0.64
CA GLN A 489 27.31 6.59 0.08
C GLN A 489 25.94 7.16 0.50
N ALA A 490 24.94 7.14 -0.39
CA ALA A 490 23.59 7.60 -0.08
C ALA A 490 22.94 6.74 1.04
N ILE A 491 23.08 5.41 0.96
CA ILE A 491 22.63 4.47 2.00
C ILE A 491 23.31 4.76 3.35
N ALA A 492 24.61 5.04 3.34
CA ALA A 492 25.38 5.32 4.54
C ALA A 492 24.96 6.65 5.20
N ARG A 493 24.66 7.68 4.40
CA ARG A 493 24.21 9.00 4.88
C ARG A 493 22.79 9.00 5.44
N ASP A 494 21.89 8.17 4.91
CA ASP A 494 20.55 7.97 5.49
C ASP A 494 20.60 7.38 6.91
N GLY A 495 21.72 6.77 7.31
CA GLY A 495 21.92 6.26 8.67
C GLY A 495 21.02 5.07 9.02
N ILE A 496 20.48 4.37 8.02
CA ILE A 496 19.64 3.17 8.20
C ILE A 496 20.45 1.98 8.77
N MET A 497 21.74 1.90 8.44
CA MET A 497 22.66 0.85 8.89
C MET A 497 23.90 1.48 9.54
N PRO A 498 24.02 1.48 10.88
CA PRO A 498 25.10 2.16 11.59
C PRO A 498 26.50 1.69 11.18
N PHE A 499 26.68 0.40 10.91
CA PHE A 499 27.97 -0.16 10.51
C PHE A 499 28.43 0.30 9.11
N LEU A 500 27.52 0.80 8.26
CA LEU A 500 27.87 1.35 6.95
C LEU A 500 28.24 2.85 6.99
N GLN A 501 28.10 3.53 8.12
CA GLN A 501 28.34 4.98 8.21
C GLN A 501 29.76 5.41 7.80
N VAL A 502 30.76 4.53 8.00
CA VAL A 502 32.15 4.77 7.57
C VAL A 502 32.24 5.03 6.06
N PHE A 503 31.37 4.41 5.27
CA PHE A 503 31.34 4.54 3.81
C PHE A 503 30.65 5.84 3.33
N GLY A 504 30.05 6.62 4.23
CA GLY A 504 29.50 7.95 3.93
C GLY A 504 30.54 9.06 3.79
N HIS A 505 31.81 8.78 4.13
CA HIS A 505 32.89 9.76 4.04
C HIS A 505 33.11 10.22 2.59
N SER A 506 33.20 11.54 2.42
CA SER A 506 33.23 12.19 1.11
C SER A 506 34.41 13.15 1.03
N LYS A 507 35.03 13.25 -0.15
CA LYS A 507 36.03 14.31 -0.42
C LYS A 507 35.32 15.68 -0.49
N SER A 508 36.07 16.77 -0.48
CA SER A 508 35.56 18.14 -0.70
C SER A 508 34.67 18.28 -1.95
N ASN A 509 34.88 17.43 -2.95
CA ASN A 509 34.15 17.44 -4.21
C ASN A 509 32.91 16.53 -4.19
N GLY A 510 32.54 15.96 -3.04
CA GLY A 510 31.40 15.06 -2.88
C GLY A 510 31.64 13.58 -3.21
N GLU A 511 32.79 13.24 -3.80
CA GLU A 511 33.08 11.87 -4.24
C GLU A 511 33.43 10.93 -3.08
N PRO A 512 32.90 9.69 -3.07
CA PRO A 512 33.11 8.73 -1.97
C PRO A 512 34.44 7.98 -2.09
N THR A 513 35.24 8.00 -1.04
CA THR A 513 36.56 7.35 -1.02
C THR A 513 36.50 5.90 -0.56
N TRP A 514 35.97 5.65 0.64
CA TRP A 514 35.91 4.31 1.22
C TRP A 514 34.91 3.40 0.49
N ALA A 515 33.80 3.96 0.00
CA ALA A 515 32.83 3.20 -0.80
C ALA A 515 33.41 2.74 -2.15
N LEU A 516 34.26 3.57 -2.78
CA LEU A 516 34.97 3.20 -4.01
C LEU A 516 35.93 2.05 -3.75
N LEU A 517 36.69 2.10 -2.65
CA LEU A 517 37.61 1.01 -2.27
C LEU A 517 36.87 -0.31 -2.02
N LEU A 518 35.74 -0.27 -1.30
CA LEU A 518 34.92 -1.47 -1.07
C LEU A 518 34.37 -2.03 -2.38
N THR A 519 33.90 -1.15 -3.27
CA THR A 519 33.37 -1.54 -4.58
C THR A 519 34.46 -2.19 -5.43
N ALA A 520 35.68 -1.64 -5.45
CA ALA A 520 36.82 -2.25 -6.14
C ALA A 520 37.17 -3.63 -5.55
N ALA A 521 37.16 -3.78 -4.22
CA ALA A 521 37.42 -5.07 -3.58
C ALA A 521 36.38 -6.14 -3.92
N ILE A 522 35.08 -5.79 -3.96
CA ILE A 522 34.02 -6.73 -4.37
C ILE A 522 34.11 -7.01 -5.88
N CYS A 523 34.43 -6.00 -6.70
CA CYS A 523 34.66 -6.20 -8.13
C CYS A 523 35.79 -7.21 -8.39
N GLU A 524 36.86 -7.15 -7.60
CA GLU A 524 38.00 -8.08 -7.70
C GLU A 524 37.57 -9.53 -7.46
N ILE A 525 36.69 -9.78 -6.49
CA ILE A 525 36.12 -11.12 -6.25
C ILE A 525 35.45 -11.66 -7.53
N GLY A 526 34.70 -10.81 -8.23
CA GLY A 526 34.07 -11.17 -9.51
C GLY A 526 35.07 -11.45 -10.63
N ILE A 527 36.19 -10.73 -10.68
CA ILE A 527 37.25 -10.92 -11.68
C ILE A 527 38.04 -12.22 -11.42
N LEU A 528 38.30 -12.56 -10.15
CA LEU A 528 39.01 -13.78 -9.75
C LEU A 528 38.28 -15.07 -10.17
N ILE A 529 36.96 -15.03 -10.35
CA ILE A 529 36.19 -16.15 -10.94
C ILE A 529 36.73 -16.51 -12.34
N GLY A 530 37.17 -15.50 -13.11
CA GLY A 530 37.91 -15.69 -14.38
C GLY A 530 37.07 -16.19 -15.55
N SER A 531 35.73 -16.13 -15.46
CA SER A 531 34.82 -16.48 -16.55
C SER A 531 33.56 -15.61 -16.50
N LEU A 532 33.21 -15.00 -17.64
CA LEU A 532 32.03 -14.16 -17.78
C LEU A 532 30.73 -14.95 -17.55
N ASP A 533 30.68 -16.20 -18.00
CA ASP A 533 29.45 -17.02 -18.00
C ASP A 533 29.05 -17.50 -16.60
N HIS A 534 30.01 -17.54 -15.67
CA HIS A 534 29.75 -17.82 -14.25
C HIS A 534 29.35 -16.57 -13.45
N VAL A 535 29.82 -15.38 -13.86
CA VAL A 535 29.49 -14.12 -13.18
C VAL A 535 28.08 -13.64 -13.56
N ALA A 536 27.64 -13.82 -14.80
CA ALA A 536 26.35 -13.35 -15.29
C ALA A 536 25.11 -13.91 -14.52
N PRO A 537 25.05 -15.21 -14.14
CA PRO A 537 23.95 -15.71 -13.31
C PRO A 537 23.93 -15.13 -11.89
N ILE A 538 25.10 -14.89 -11.27
CA ILE A 538 25.19 -14.27 -9.93
C ILE A 538 24.61 -12.86 -9.97
N LEU A 539 25.02 -12.09 -10.99
CA LEU A 539 24.49 -10.76 -11.26
C LEU A 539 22.97 -10.76 -11.44
N SER A 540 22.47 -11.73 -12.22
CA SER A 540 21.04 -11.86 -12.52
C SER A 540 20.21 -12.11 -11.27
N MET A 541 20.71 -12.89 -10.31
CA MET A 541 20.04 -13.13 -9.03
C MET A 541 19.85 -11.84 -8.23
N LEU A 542 20.89 -11.00 -8.17
CA LEU A 542 20.86 -9.74 -7.41
C LEU A 542 19.88 -8.73 -8.03
N PHE A 543 19.86 -8.60 -9.36
CA PHE A 543 18.91 -7.72 -10.05
C PHE A 543 17.48 -8.25 -10.02
N LEU A 544 17.27 -9.56 -10.21
CA LEU A 544 15.94 -10.16 -10.06
C LEU A 544 15.39 -9.97 -8.64
N MET A 545 16.24 -10.07 -7.61
CA MET A 545 15.85 -9.81 -6.23
C MET A 545 15.42 -8.35 -6.00
N CYS A 546 16.17 -7.40 -6.58
CA CYS A 546 15.82 -5.98 -6.56
C CYS A 546 14.44 -5.74 -7.22
N TYR A 547 14.22 -6.31 -8.40
CA TYR A 547 12.96 -6.18 -9.15
C TYR A 547 11.78 -6.88 -8.44
N LEU A 548 12.04 -8.01 -7.77
CA LEU A 548 11.07 -8.71 -6.95
C LEU A 548 10.55 -7.79 -5.83
N PHE A 549 11.43 -7.14 -5.09
CA PHE A 549 11.03 -6.25 -3.98
C PHE A 549 10.33 -4.99 -4.44
N VAL A 550 10.78 -4.35 -5.52
CA VAL A 550 10.10 -3.18 -6.09
C VAL A 550 8.66 -3.54 -6.47
N ASN A 551 8.46 -4.65 -7.18
CA ASN A 551 7.14 -5.11 -7.59
C ASN A 551 6.26 -5.53 -6.41
N LEU A 552 6.83 -6.25 -5.44
CA LEU A 552 6.14 -6.66 -4.21
C LEU A 552 5.67 -5.44 -3.40
N ALA A 553 6.55 -4.46 -3.19
CA ALA A 553 6.25 -3.27 -2.40
C ALA A 553 5.11 -2.46 -3.02
N CYS A 554 5.14 -2.17 -4.32
CA CYS A 554 4.07 -1.46 -5.01
C CYS A 554 2.71 -2.18 -4.86
N ALA A 555 2.69 -3.51 -5.07
CA ALA A 555 1.47 -4.29 -4.95
C ALA A 555 0.91 -4.30 -3.52
N VAL A 556 1.77 -4.51 -2.52
CA VAL A 556 1.39 -4.54 -1.09
C VAL A 556 0.89 -3.18 -0.63
N GLN A 557 1.55 -2.09 -1.00
CA GLN A 557 1.15 -0.73 -0.62
C GLN A 557 -0.21 -0.34 -1.20
N THR A 558 -0.47 -0.67 -2.46
CA THR A 558 -1.80 -0.47 -3.06
C THR A 558 -2.87 -1.33 -2.39
N LEU A 559 -2.58 -2.61 -2.10
CA LEU A 559 -3.54 -3.53 -1.49
C LEU A 559 -3.87 -3.13 -0.04
N LEU A 560 -2.86 -2.71 0.72
CA LEU A 560 -3.00 -2.28 2.10
C LEU A 560 -3.54 -0.84 2.22
N ARG A 561 -3.65 -0.10 1.12
CA ARG A 561 -4.03 1.33 1.10
C ARG A 561 -3.19 2.13 2.10
N THR A 562 -1.87 2.06 1.95
CA THR A 562 -0.95 2.87 2.75
C THR A 562 -1.26 4.37 2.58
N PRO A 563 -1.30 5.17 3.66
CA PRO A 563 -1.80 6.57 3.61
C PRO A 563 -1.10 7.45 2.56
N ASN A 564 0.22 7.33 2.46
CA ASN A 564 1.08 8.16 1.60
C ASN A 564 1.25 7.62 0.18
N TRP A 565 0.57 6.51 -0.18
CA TRP A 565 0.72 5.88 -1.49
C TRP A 565 -0.48 6.19 -2.39
N ARG A 566 -0.28 7.08 -3.36
CA ARG A 566 -1.31 7.54 -4.31
C ARG A 566 -0.71 7.69 -5.71
N PRO A 567 -0.33 6.58 -6.38
CA PRO A 567 0.27 6.64 -7.70
C PRO A 567 -0.69 7.26 -8.71
N ARG A 568 -0.22 8.29 -9.43
CA ARG A 568 -1.02 9.00 -10.46
C ARG A 568 -0.86 8.41 -11.88
N PHE A 569 0.00 7.41 -12.04
CA PHE A 569 0.27 6.79 -13.33
C PHE A 569 -0.94 6.02 -13.88
N LYS A 570 -1.43 6.40 -15.06
CA LYS A 570 -2.68 5.88 -15.66
C LYS A 570 -2.66 4.37 -15.95
N PHE A 571 -1.50 3.82 -16.34
CA PHE A 571 -1.37 2.40 -16.71
C PHE A 571 -0.96 1.50 -15.53
N TYR A 572 -0.88 2.05 -14.32
CA TYR A 572 -0.57 1.27 -13.13
C TYR A 572 -1.81 0.54 -12.61
N HIS A 573 -1.64 -0.74 -12.29
CA HIS A 573 -2.60 -1.53 -11.52
C HIS A 573 -1.85 -2.55 -10.65
N TRP A 574 -2.35 -2.85 -9.46
CA TRP A 574 -1.67 -3.74 -8.50
C TRP A 574 -1.41 -5.14 -9.06
N SER A 575 -2.28 -5.63 -9.96
CA SER A 575 -2.12 -6.95 -10.59
C SER A 575 -0.93 -7.01 -11.56
N LEU A 576 -0.55 -5.89 -12.19
CA LEU A 576 0.61 -5.82 -13.08
C LEU A 576 1.91 -5.93 -12.28
N SER A 577 1.99 -5.25 -11.13
CA SER A 577 3.11 -5.40 -10.20
C SER A 577 3.16 -6.81 -9.59
N PHE A 578 2.02 -7.40 -9.24
CA PHE A 578 1.97 -8.79 -8.77
C PHE A 578 2.44 -9.79 -9.85
N LEU A 579 2.06 -9.58 -11.12
CA LEU A 579 2.55 -10.38 -12.23
C LEU A 579 4.07 -10.25 -12.41
N GLY A 580 4.61 -9.02 -12.30
CA GLY A 580 6.06 -8.78 -12.36
C GLY A 580 6.82 -9.43 -11.21
N MET A 581 6.25 -9.41 -10.00
CA MET A 581 6.75 -10.14 -8.84
C MET A 581 6.77 -11.66 -9.09
N SER A 582 5.68 -12.22 -9.63
CA SER A 582 5.61 -13.65 -9.94
C SER A 582 6.63 -14.07 -11.01
N LEU A 583 6.80 -13.25 -12.05
CA LEU A 583 7.72 -13.54 -13.15
C LEU A 583 9.18 -13.45 -12.70
N SER A 584 9.54 -12.43 -11.91
CA SER A 584 10.89 -12.30 -11.33
C SER A 584 11.23 -13.46 -10.40
N LEU A 585 10.30 -13.87 -9.53
CA LEU A 585 10.48 -15.03 -8.67
C LEU A 585 10.68 -16.32 -9.49
N SER A 586 9.87 -16.52 -10.54
CA SER A 586 9.98 -17.68 -11.41
C SER A 586 11.34 -17.74 -12.12
N LEU A 587 11.83 -16.62 -12.66
CA LEU A 587 13.14 -16.55 -13.32
C LEU A 587 14.29 -16.85 -12.35
N MET A 588 14.19 -16.43 -11.08
CA MET A 588 15.21 -16.77 -10.06
C MET A 588 15.28 -18.27 -9.82
N PHE A 589 14.14 -18.93 -9.59
CA PHE A 589 14.11 -20.38 -9.33
C PHE A 589 14.50 -21.21 -10.55
N VAL A 590 14.15 -20.76 -11.75
CA VAL A 590 14.53 -21.41 -13.02
C VAL A 590 16.05 -21.37 -13.23
N SER A 591 16.69 -20.23 -12.96
CA SER A 591 18.13 -20.08 -13.15
C SER A 591 18.93 -20.87 -12.09
N SER A 592 18.67 -20.66 -10.81
CA SER A 592 19.25 -21.47 -9.73
C SER A 592 18.41 -21.36 -8.46
N TRP A 593 17.72 -22.45 -8.12
CA TRP A 593 16.86 -22.51 -6.95
C TRP A 593 17.62 -22.33 -5.63
N TYR A 594 18.84 -22.86 -5.51
CA TYR A 594 19.61 -22.79 -4.27
C TYR A 594 20.20 -21.39 -4.04
N TYR A 595 20.72 -20.73 -5.09
CA TYR A 595 21.15 -19.33 -4.98
C TYR A 595 19.96 -18.40 -4.72
N ALA A 596 18.80 -18.68 -5.32
CA ALA A 596 17.57 -17.92 -5.07
C ALA A 596 17.13 -17.99 -3.60
N LEU A 597 17.13 -19.18 -2.98
CA LEU A 597 16.78 -19.32 -1.56
C LEU A 597 17.74 -18.56 -0.63
N VAL A 598 19.05 -18.65 -0.90
CA VAL A 598 20.06 -17.92 -0.12
C VAL A 598 19.89 -16.41 -0.29
N ALA A 599 19.66 -15.91 -1.51
CA ALA A 599 19.45 -14.49 -1.78
C ALA A 599 18.18 -13.94 -1.10
N ILE A 600 17.06 -14.67 -1.18
CA ILE A 600 15.79 -14.28 -0.53
C ILE A 600 15.96 -14.23 0.99
N LEU A 601 16.61 -15.25 1.58
CA LEU A 601 16.89 -15.28 3.01
C LEU A 601 17.78 -14.11 3.43
N PHE A 602 18.88 -13.88 2.72
CA PHE A 602 19.83 -12.80 2.99
C PHE A 602 19.14 -11.43 2.98
N SER A 603 18.36 -11.12 1.94
CA SER A 603 17.70 -9.81 1.88
C SER A 603 16.50 -9.70 2.84
N GLY A 604 15.85 -10.81 3.17
CA GLY A 604 14.83 -10.85 4.24
C GLY A 604 15.42 -10.52 5.62
N CYS A 605 16.63 -11.03 5.92
CA CYS A 605 17.37 -10.67 7.13
C CYS A 605 17.74 -9.18 7.15
N ILE A 606 18.18 -8.61 6.03
CA ILE A 606 18.48 -7.18 5.91
C ILE A 606 17.21 -6.33 6.13
N TYR A 607 16.10 -6.69 5.48
CA TYR A 607 14.83 -5.99 5.66
C TYR A 607 14.40 -5.96 7.14
N LYS A 608 14.43 -7.12 7.82
CA LYS A 608 14.07 -7.21 9.24
C LYS A 608 15.06 -6.48 10.15
N TYR A 609 16.34 -6.47 9.81
CA TYR A 609 17.34 -5.71 10.54
C TYR A 609 17.09 -4.21 10.47
N ILE A 610 16.76 -3.69 9.28
CA ILE A 610 16.45 -2.27 9.08
C ILE A 610 15.16 -1.90 9.84
N GLU A 611 14.12 -2.72 9.76
CA GLU A 611 12.86 -2.52 10.48
C GLU A 611 13.10 -2.44 12.01
N TYR A 612 13.92 -3.35 12.56
CA TYR A 612 14.27 -3.36 13.97
C TYR A 612 15.04 -2.09 14.40
N ARG A 613 16.04 -1.68 13.62
CA ARG A 613 16.84 -0.47 13.94
C ARG A 613 16.04 0.81 13.75
N GLY A 614 15.14 0.85 12.77
CA GLY A 614 14.18 1.94 12.60
C GLY A 614 13.31 2.12 13.84
N ALA A 615 12.73 1.01 14.32
CA ALA A 615 11.93 1.01 15.54
C ALA A 615 12.74 1.41 16.79
N GLU A 616 13.99 0.95 16.92
CA GLU A 616 14.87 1.31 18.04
C GLU A 616 15.23 2.81 18.03
N LYS A 617 15.47 3.40 16.84
CA LYS A 617 15.78 4.83 16.71
C LYS A 617 14.58 5.72 17.01
N GLU A 618 13.38 5.30 16.60
CA GLU A 618 12.15 6.09 16.78
C GLU A 618 11.59 6.01 18.20
N TRP A 619 11.62 4.81 18.82
CA TRP A 619 10.97 4.55 20.11
C TRP A 619 11.94 4.25 21.27
N GLY A 620 13.25 4.19 21.01
CA GLY A 620 14.29 3.86 21.99
C GLY A 620 14.47 2.37 22.28
N ASP A 621 13.47 1.52 22.02
CA ASP A 621 13.52 0.06 22.16
C ASP A 621 13.01 -0.60 20.88
N GLY A 622 13.81 -1.49 20.29
CA GLY A 622 13.49 -2.11 19.01
C GLY A 622 12.25 -3.01 19.05
N ILE A 623 12.12 -3.92 20.03
CA ILE A 623 11.00 -4.88 20.06
C ILE A 623 9.68 -4.18 20.41
N ARG A 624 9.71 -3.30 21.41
CA ARG A 624 8.53 -2.50 21.78
C ARG A 624 8.19 -1.49 20.69
N GLY A 625 9.19 -0.87 20.08
CA GLY A 625 9.02 0.06 18.96
C GLY A 625 8.29 -0.58 17.78
N LEU A 626 8.61 -1.83 17.41
CA LEU A 626 7.89 -2.55 16.36
C LEU A 626 6.39 -2.69 16.66
N SER A 627 6.05 -3.02 17.91
CA SER A 627 4.66 -3.13 18.33
C SER A 627 3.93 -1.77 18.34
N LEU A 628 4.64 -0.69 18.69
CA LEU A 628 4.11 0.66 18.69
C LEU A 628 3.89 1.20 17.27
N ASN A 629 4.84 0.98 16.36
CA ASN A 629 4.70 1.33 14.95
C ASN A 629 3.54 0.58 14.29
N ALA A 630 3.39 -0.71 14.56
CA ALA A 630 2.25 -1.48 14.09
C ALA A 630 0.92 -0.94 14.62
N ALA A 631 0.86 -0.54 15.90
CA ALA A 631 -0.33 0.05 16.50
C ALA A 631 -0.66 1.43 15.91
N GLN A 632 0.33 2.31 15.78
CA GLN A 632 0.16 3.65 15.21
C GLN A 632 -0.34 3.58 13.77
N TYR A 633 0.29 2.74 12.93
CA TYR A 633 -0.10 2.55 11.54
C TYR A 633 -1.56 2.06 11.42
N ALA A 634 -1.95 1.11 12.27
CA ALA A 634 -3.32 0.61 12.30
C ALA A 634 -4.34 1.69 12.72
N LEU A 635 -3.98 2.57 13.65
CA LEU A 635 -4.85 3.65 14.14
C LEU A 635 -5.06 4.76 13.11
N ILE A 636 -3.99 5.22 12.45
CA ILE A 636 -4.08 6.25 11.39
C ILE A 636 -4.97 5.73 10.25
N LYS A 637 -4.77 4.47 9.85
CA LYS A 637 -5.59 3.83 8.81
C LYS A 637 -7.07 3.73 9.18
N LEU A 638 -7.38 3.55 10.47
CA LEU A 638 -8.75 3.48 10.95
C LEU A 638 -9.47 4.84 10.89
N GLU A 639 -8.73 5.94 10.88
CA GLU A 639 -9.29 7.31 10.82
C GLU A 639 -9.73 7.71 9.40
N GLU A 640 -9.06 7.22 8.35
CA GLU A 640 -9.40 7.54 6.96
C GLU A 640 -10.72 6.90 6.49
N ALA A 641 -11.11 5.76 7.05
CA ALA A 641 -12.33 5.04 6.65
C ALA A 641 -13.51 5.42 7.57
N PRO A 642 -14.70 5.78 7.04
CA PRO A 642 -15.86 6.00 7.88
C PRO A 642 -16.17 4.69 8.64
N PRO A 643 -16.45 4.75 9.95
CA PRO A 643 -16.74 3.55 10.73
C PRO A 643 -17.89 2.80 10.07
N HIS A 644 -17.71 1.51 9.76
CA HIS A 644 -18.72 0.72 9.07
C HIS A 644 -20.03 0.69 9.88
N THR A 645 -21.00 1.51 9.50
CA THR A 645 -22.28 1.67 10.21
C THR A 645 -23.24 0.51 10.00
N LYS A 646 -23.02 -0.33 8.97
CA LYS A 646 -23.93 -1.42 8.58
C LYS A 646 -23.98 -2.59 9.58
N ASN A 647 -22.98 -2.72 10.44
CA ASN A 647 -22.87 -3.79 11.44
C ASN A 647 -22.35 -3.25 12.77
N TRP A 648 -23.27 -2.68 13.54
CA TRP A 648 -22.94 -2.23 14.88
C TRP A 648 -22.51 -3.38 15.80
N ARG A 649 -21.48 -3.13 16.62
CA ARG A 649 -21.00 -4.02 17.68
C ARG A 649 -20.66 -3.18 18.93
N PRO A 650 -20.97 -3.66 20.15
CA PRO A 650 -20.73 -2.88 21.36
C PRO A 650 -19.24 -2.79 21.68
N GLN A 651 -18.69 -1.58 21.75
CA GLN A 651 -17.37 -1.23 22.28
C GLN A 651 -17.58 -0.51 23.61
N LEU A 652 -17.20 -1.16 24.70
CA LEU A 652 -17.70 -0.80 26.03
C LEU A 652 -16.77 0.18 26.74
N LEU A 653 -17.35 1.25 27.27
CA LEU A 653 -16.79 2.07 28.35
C LEU A 653 -17.45 1.65 29.66
N VAL A 654 -16.72 0.99 30.54
CA VAL A 654 -17.23 0.53 31.83
C VAL A 654 -16.91 1.55 32.89
N LEU A 655 -17.93 2.17 33.47
CA LEU A 655 -17.79 3.13 34.56
C LEU A 655 -17.85 2.41 35.91
N LEU A 656 -16.70 2.31 36.57
CA LEU A 656 -16.57 1.72 37.91
C LEU A 656 -16.56 2.80 38.98
N LYS A 657 -17.35 2.57 40.04
CA LYS A 657 -17.23 3.28 41.31
C LYS A 657 -16.29 2.53 42.24
N LEU A 658 -15.42 3.28 42.89
CA LEU A 658 -14.52 2.76 43.92
C LEU A 658 -15.14 2.93 45.30
N ASP A 659 -14.75 2.07 46.22
CA ASP A 659 -15.03 2.20 47.65
C ASP A 659 -14.03 3.15 48.33
N SER A 660 -14.19 3.35 49.64
CA SER A 660 -13.30 4.18 50.45
C SER A 660 -11.87 3.64 50.53
N ASP A 661 -11.69 2.33 50.33
CA ASP A 661 -10.40 1.64 50.34
C ASP A 661 -9.73 1.58 48.94
N LEU A 662 -10.29 2.31 47.97
CA LEU A 662 -9.82 2.34 46.57
C LEU A 662 -9.91 0.97 45.87
N GLY A 663 -10.78 0.10 46.37
CA GLY A 663 -11.24 -1.15 45.80
C GLY A 663 -12.45 -0.95 44.89
N VAL A 664 -12.73 -1.96 44.05
CA VAL A 664 -13.87 -1.92 43.12
C VAL A 664 -15.15 -2.31 43.87
N LYS A 665 -16.11 -1.37 43.98
CA LYS A 665 -17.36 -1.59 44.71
C LYS A 665 -18.20 -2.74 44.15
N HIS A 666 -18.31 -2.83 42.82
CA HIS A 666 -19.12 -3.84 42.13
C HIS A 666 -18.26 -4.65 41.13
N PRO A 667 -17.51 -5.67 41.58
CA PRO A 667 -16.65 -6.47 40.70
C PRO A 667 -17.43 -7.28 39.66
N CYS A 668 -18.68 -7.65 39.95
CA CYS A 668 -19.55 -8.37 39.03
C CYS A 668 -19.83 -7.59 37.73
N LEU A 669 -19.65 -6.26 37.71
CA LEU A 669 -19.73 -5.48 36.47
C LEU A 669 -18.60 -5.85 35.49
N LEU A 670 -17.40 -6.13 36.00
CA LEU A 670 -16.28 -6.61 35.20
C LEU A 670 -16.53 -8.04 34.70
N SER A 671 -17.10 -8.90 35.54
CA SER A 671 -17.51 -10.26 35.16
C SER A 671 -18.54 -10.22 34.03
N PHE A 672 -19.59 -9.39 34.16
CA PHE A 672 -20.61 -9.21 33.13
C PHE A 672 -20.02 -8.67 31.82
N THR A 673 -19.10 -7.71 31.91
CA THR A 673 -18.37 -7.18 30.74
C THR A 673 -17.60 -8.28 30.00
N SER A 674 -16.88 -9.12 30.76
CA SER A 674 -16.13 -10.27 30.24
C SER A 674 -17.07 -11.28 29.55
N GLN A 675 -18.25 -11.52 30.13
CA GLN A 675 -19.27 -12.42 29.57
C GLN A 675 -19.88 -11.87 28.28
N LEU A 676 -20.17 -10.57 28.23
CA LEU A 676 -20.79 -9.92 27.06
C LEU A 676 -19.82 -9.82 25.86
N LYS A 677 -18.53 -9.58 26.14
CA LYS A 677 -17.50 -9.40 25.09
C LYS A 677 -16.74 -10.68 24.75
N ALA A 678 -16.75 -11.69 25.64
CA ALA A 678 -16.00 -12.93 25.50
C ALA A 678 -14.52 -12.73 25.12
N GLY A 679 -13.91 -11.64 25.61
CA GLY A 679 -12.52 -11.26 25.31
C GLY A 679 -12.26 -10.70 23.91
N LYS A 680 -13.30 -10.32 23.15
CA LYS A 680 -13.20 -9.74 21.80
C LYS A 680 -13.63 -8.27 21.76
N GLY A 681 -12.99 -7.48 20.91
CA GLY A 681 -13.27 -6.06 20.70
C GLY A 681 -12.71 -5.15 21.80
N LEU A 682 -13.03 -3.86 21.73
CA LEU A 682 -12.54 -2.84 22.65
C LEU A 682 -13.37 -2.82 23.94
N THR A 683 -12.67 -2.75 25.07
CA THR A 683 -13.23 -2.49 26.40
C THR A 683 -12.29 -1.53 27.12
N ILE A 684 -12.84 -0.42 27.59
CA ILE A 684 -12.13 0.58 28.39
C ILE A 684 -12.82 0.63 29.74
N VAL A 685 -12.09 0.32 30.81
CA VAL A 685 -12.56 0.38 32.18
C VAL A 685 -12.08 1.68 32.79
N CYS A 686 -13.02 2.50 33.22
CA CYS A 686 -12.73 3.82 33.76
C CYS A 686 -13.23 4.00 35.17
N SER A 687 -12.50 4.77 35.96
CA SER A 687 -12.94 5.22 37.27
C SER A 687 -12.54 6.68 37.52
N VAL A 688 -13.34 7.36 38.34
CA VAL A 688 -13.13 8.76 38.70
C VAL A 688 -12.95 8.87 40.20
N LEU A 689 -11.82 9.44 40.62
CA LEU A 689 -11.50 9.80 42.00
C LEU A 689 -11.81 11.27 42.22
N GLU A 690 -12.53 11.58 43.30
CA GLU A 690 -12.84 12.95 43.69
C GLU A 690 -11.64 13.60 44.39
N GLY A 691 -11.25 14.79 43.96
CA GLY A 691 -10.16 15.57 44.55
C GLY A 691 -9.27 16.27 43.52
N THR A 692 -8.12 16.79 43.97
CA THR A 692 -7.11 17.40 43.12
C THR A 692 -6.00 16.39 42.79
N TYR A 693 -5.56 16.36 41.53
CA TYR A 693 -4.56 15.37 41.07
C TYR A 693 -3.23 15.45 41.85
N MET A 694 -2.75 16.68 42.14
CA MET A 694 -1.50 16.89 42.88
C MET A 694 -1.49 16.25 44.27
N ALA A 695 -2.65 16.19 44.94
CA ALA A 695 -2.77 15.57 46.26
C ALA A 695 -2.98 14.06 46.20
N ARG A 696 -3.52 13.53 45.09
CA ARG A 696 -3.99 12.14 44.96
C ARG A 696 -3.30 11.34 43.84
N GLU A 697 -2.10 11.74 43.41
CA GLU A 697 -1.35 11.03 42.37
C GLU A 697 -1.04 9.57 42.77
N ALA A 698 -0.61 9.36 44.03
CA ALA A 698 -0.32 8.04 44.57
C ALA A 698 -1.58 7.16 44.60
N ASP A 699 -2.70 7.71 45.07
CA ASP A 699 -4.00 7.04 45.09
C ASP A 699 -4.46 6.65 43.68
N ALA A 700 -4.28 7.53 42.69
CA ALA A 700 -4.65 7.24 41.30
C ALA A 700 -3.86 6.06 40.74
N LYS A 701 -2.53 6.05 40.96
CA LYS A 701 -1.65 4.93 40.56
C LYS A 701 -1.99 3.63 41.30
N LEU A 702 -2.34 3.71 42.58
CA LEU A 702 -2.76 2.54 43.38
C LEU A 702 -4.10 1.98 42.89
N SER A 703 -5.07 2.85 42.68
CA SER A 703 -6.40 2.50 42.16
C SER A 703 -6.31 1.85 40.79
N GLU A 704 -5.46 2.36 39.91
CA GLU A 704 -5.23 1.76 38.59
C GLU A 704 -4.65 0.35 38.69
N LYS A 705 -3.72 0.09 39.63
CA LYS A 705 -3.20 -1.26 39.90
C LYS A 705 -4.29 -2.18 40.44
N ASN A 706 -5.10 -1.70 41.39
CA ASN A 706 -6.20 -2.48 41.97
C ASN A 706 -7.25 -2.86 40.91
N ILE A 707 -7.63 -1.92 40.03
CA ILE A 707 -8.54 -2.19 38.93
C ILE A 707 -7.93 -3.18 37.93
N LYS A 708 -6.66 -3.02 37.55
CA LYS A 708 -5.97 -3.98 36.67
C LYS A 708 -5.92 -5.39 37.28
N ALA A 709 -5.68 -5.50 38.59
CA ALA A 709 -5.73 -6.78 39.30
C ALA A 709 -7.14 -7.40 39.28
N ALA A 710 -8.18 -6.59 39.50
CA ALA A 710 -9.57 -7.03 39.40
C ALA A 710 -9.95 -7.46 37.97
N MET A 711 -9.50 -6.72 36.94
CA MET A 711 -9.69 -7.08 35.53
C MET A 711 -9.01 -8.42 35.19
N ALA A 712 -7.79 -8.65 35.70
CA ALA A 712 -7.09 -9.91 35.51
C ALA A 712 -7.83 -11.08 36.18
N LYS A 713 -8.33 -10.88 37.42
CA LYS A 713 -9.12 -11.86 38.16
C LYS A 713 -10.41 -12.25 37.40
N GLU A 714 -11.11 -11.26 36.85
CA GLU A 714 -12.36 -11.45 36.11
C GLU A 714 -12.18 -11.76 34.62
N LYS A 715 -10.93 -11.93 34.16
CA LYS A 715 -10.56 -12.21 32.77
C LYS A 715 -11.05 -11.15 31.77
N THR A 716 -11.18 -9.90 32.22
CA THR A 716 -11.62 -8.78 31.40
C THR A 716 -10.43 -8.22 30.62
N LYS A 717 -10.36 -8.51 29.32
CA LYS A 717 -9.33 -7.95 28.43
C LYS A 717 -9.74 -6.53 28.03
N GLY A 718 -8.92 -5.53 28.36
CA GLY A 718 -9.20 -4.14 28.05
C GLY A 718 -8.14 -3.19 28.60
N PHE A 719 -8.40 -1.90 28.45
CA PHE A 719 -7.58 -0.82 28.99
C PHE A 719 -8.17 -0.30 30.30
N CYS A 720 -7.33 0.17 31.21
CA CYS A 720 -7.75 0.79 32.46
C CYS A 720 -7.37 2.27 32.42
N HIS A 721 -8.28 3.15 32.82
CA HIS A 721 -8.03 4.57 32.91
C HIS A 721 -8.65 5.16 34.18
N VAL A 722 -7.83 5.78 35.04
CA VAL A 722 -8.29 6.42 36.28
C VAL A 722 -8.04 7.91 36.17
N VAL A 723 -9.08 8.70 36.38
CA VAL A 723 -9.02 10.17 36.31
C VAL A 723 -9.31 10.75 37.69
N VAL A 724 -8.53 11.74 38.10
CA VAL A 724 -8.80 12.53 39.31
C VAL A 724 -9.46 13.84 38.89
N SER A 725 -10.63 14.14 39.46
CA SER A 725 -11.42 15.32 39.13
C SER A 725 -12.01 15.93 40.40
N SER A 726 -12.20 17.25 40.41
CA SER A 726 -12.85 17.95 41.53
C SER A 726 -14.26 17.42 41.79
N ASN A 727 -15.00 17.13 40.72
CA ASN A 727 -16.33 16.54 40.77
C ASN A 727 -16.36 15.21 40.00
N GLN A 728 -17.08 14.23 40.55
CA GLN A 728 -17.29 12.95 39.89
C GLN A 728 -18.07 13.09 38.57
N ARG A 729 -19.03 14.03 38.51
CA ARG A 729 -19.81 14.34 37.30
C ARG A 729 -18.91 14.75 36.14
N ASP A 730 -18.11 15.79 36.34
CA ASP A 730 -17.26 16.36 35.29
C ASP A 730 -16.22 15.31 34.82
N GLY A 731 -15.71 14.49 35.75
CA GLY A 731 -14.83 13.37 35.41
C GLY A 731 -15.50 12.34 34.49
N PHE A 732 -16.74 11.91 34.78
CA PHE A 732 -17.46 11.00 33.88
C PHE A 732 -17.82 11.65 32.55
N SER A 733 -18.18 12.94 32.55
CA SER A 733 -18.45 13.72 31.34
C SER A 733 -17.25 13.73 30.39
N HIS A 734 -16.06 14.01 30.93
CA HIS A 734 -14.82 13.98 30.15
C HIS A 734 -14.52 12.58 29.61
N LEU A 735 -14.64 11.53 30.43
CA LEU A 735 -14.39 10.15 30.00
C LEU A 735 -15.32 9.69 28.86
N ILE A 736 -16.60 10.08 28.89
CA ILE A 736 -17.57 9.76 27.84
C ILE A 736 -17.19 10.41 26.51
N GLN A 737 -16.56 11.58 26.53
CA GLN A 737 -16.22 12.33 25.33
C GLN A 737 -14.81 12.00 24.78
N SER A 738 -13.83 11.77 25.66
CA SER A 738 -12.41 11.67 25.29
C SER A 738 -11.80 10.28 25.36
N ALA A 739 -12.46 9.28 25.95
CA ALA A 739 -11.85 7.95 26.07
C ALA A 739 -11.73 7.22 24.72
N GLY A 740 -10.50 6.89 24.35
CA GLY A 740 -10.13 6.22 23.09
C GLY A 740 -8.98 6.94 22.38
N LEU A 741 -8.55 6.41 21.23
CA LEU A 741 -7.54 7.04 20.39
C LEU A 741 -7.92 6.90 18.91
N GLY A 742 -8.11 8.03 18.22
CA GLY A 742 -8.51 8.07 16.82
C GLY A 742 -9.80 7.29 16.54
N GLY A 743 -9.78 6.40 15.56
CA GLY A 743 -10.91 5.52 15.23
C GLY A 743 -11.21 4.44 16.29
N MET A 744 -10.28 4.18 17.23
CA MET A 744 -10.44 3.17 18.28
C MET A 744 -11.05 3.78 19.54
N LYS A 745 -12.37 3.98 19.50
CA LYS A 745 -13.16 4.58 20.58
C LYS A 745 -14.34 3.70 21.03
N HIS A 746 -14.86 3.97 22.21
CA HIS A 746 -16.08 3.32 22.69
C HIS A 746 -17.32 3.80 21.89
N ASN A 747 -18.40 3.03 21.98
CA ASN A 747 -19.70 3.42 21.42
C ASN A 747 -20.88 3.06 22.34
N ALA A 748 -20.59 2.40 23.48
CA ALA A 748 -21.56 2.00 24.47
C ALA A 748 -21.00 2.20 25.88
N VAL A 749 -21.74 2.87 26.74
CA VAL A 749 -21.39 3.09 28.15
C VAL A 749 -22.11 2.04 29.00
N LEU A 750 -21.36 1.35 29.86
CA LEU A 750 -21.88 0.39 30.82
C LEU A 750 -21.65 0.91 32.24
N MET A 751 -22.72 1.00 33.03
CA MET A 751 -22.65 1.45 34.42
C MET A 751 -23.60 0.66 35.33
N ALA A 752 -23.31 0.67 36.63
CA ALA A 752 -24.17 0.07 37.64
C ALA A 752 -25.29 1.03 38.08
N TRP A 753 -26.45 0.50 38.44
CA TRP A 753 -27.55 1.25 39.04
C TRP A 753 -27.15 1.87 40.38
N PRO A 754 -27.54 3.12 40.69
CA PRO A 754 -27.30 3.73 42.00
C PRO A 754 -28.21 3.09 43.06
N ALA A 755 -27.69 2.11 43.79
CA ALA A 755 -28.39 1.53 44.95
C ALA A 755 -28.62 2.59 46.05
N ASN A 756 -29.74 2.45 46.78
CA ASN A 756 -30.10 3.27 47.94
C ASN A 756 -30.28 4.78 47.69
N TRP A 757 -30.58 5.18 46.44
CA TRP A 757 -30.73 6.60 46.07
C TRP A 757 -31.83 7.37 46.83
N LYS A 758 -32.80 6.66 47.45
CA LYS A 758 -33.85 7.24 48.30
C LYS A 758 -33.36 7.68 49.69
N GLN A 759 -32.18 7.26 50.12
CA GLN A 759 -31.62 7.65 51.43
C GLN A 759 -31.09 9.09 51.39
N ALA A 760 -31.42 9.88 52.41
CA ALA A 760 -31.18 11.33 52.46
C ALA A 760 -29.70 11.74 52.33
N GLU A 761 -28.76 10.90 52.78
CA GLU A 761 -27.31 11.14 52.68
C GLU A 761 -26.76 11.09 51.23
N SER A 762 -27.56 10.59 50.27
CA SER A 762 -27.09 10.25 48.90
C SER A 762 -27.60 11.17 47.78
N SER A 763 -28.11 12.38 48.10
CA SER A 763 -28.79 13.29 47.16
C SER A 763 -27.99 13.66 45.89
N LEU A 764 -26.66 13.64 45.94
CA LEU A 764 -25.80 13.90 44.78
C LEU A 764 -25.67 12.69 43.83
N SER A 765 -25.80 11.47 44.34
CA SER A 765 -25.42 10.24 43.64
C SER A 765 -26.33 9.90 42.45
N TRP A 766 -27.64 10.10 42.60
CA TRP A 766 -28.63 9.84 41.56
C TRP A 766 -28.73 11.00 40.56
N LYS A 767 -28.44 12.23 40.99
CA LYS A 767 -28.29 13.38 40.08
C LYS A 767 -27.10 13.18 39.14
N ASN A 768 -25.97 12.71 39.67
CA ASN A 768 -24.81 12.33 38.85
C ASN A 768 -25.18 11.24 37.85
N PHE A 769 -25.95 10.22 38.25
CA PHE A 769 -26.44 9.18 37.34
C PHE A 769 -27.28 9.74 36.18
N ILE A 770 -28.26 10.61 36.45
CA ILE A 770 -29.11 11.21 35.40
C ILE A 770 -28.29 12.10 34.46
N GLU A 771 -27.35 12.87 34.99
CA GLU A 771 -26.45 13.69 34.18
C GLU A 771 -25.57 12.80 33.28
N THR A 772 -25.02 11.70 33.78
CA THR A 772 -24.29 10.71 32.96
C THR A 772 -25.19 10.12 31.86
N VAL A 773 -26.46 9.83 32.16
CA VAL A 773 -27.44 9.37 31.15
C VAL A 773 -27.63 10.43 30.06
N ARG A 774 -27.83 11.70 30.45
CA ARG A 774 -27.97 12.83 29.51
C ARG A 774 -26.74 13.00 28.64
N GLU A 775 -25.55 13.00 29.24
CA GLU A 775 -24.27 13.16 28.53
C GLU A 775 -24.03 12.02 27.54
N THR A 776 -24.31 10.78 27.94
CA THR A 776 -24.21 9.61 27.05
C THR A 776 -25.14 9.74 25.84
N THR A 777 -26.38 10.19 26.07
CA THR A 777 -27.36 10.40 24.98
C THR A 777 -26.98 11.56 24.06
N ALA A 778 -26.42 12.65 24.62
CA ALA A 778 -25.92 13.78 23.86
C ALA A 778 -24.69 13.42 23.02
N ALA A 779 -23.84 12.52 23.53
CA ALA A 779 -22.70 11.97 22.80
C ALA A 779 -23.09 10.94 21.72
N HIS A 780 -24.38 10.65 21.56
CA HIS A 780 -24.90 9.62 20.64
C HIS A 780 -24.25 8.25 20.85
N GLN A 781 -24.12 7.82 22.10
CA GLN A 781 -23.64 6.50 22.48
C GLN A 781 -24.78 5.64 23.03
N ALA A 782 -24.65 4.32 22.90
CA ALA A 782 -25.57 3.40 23.57
C ALA A 782 -25.30 3.40 25.08
N LEU A 783 -26.35 3.20 25.88
CA LEU A 783 -26.25 3.10 27.34
C LEU A 783 -26.77 1.76 27.82
N LEU A 784 -26.01 1.12 28.69
CA LEU A 784 -26.34 -0.14 29.36
C LEU A 784 -26.25 0.10 30.87
N VAL A 785 -27.37 -0.08 31.58
CA VAL A 785 -27.42 0.07 33.04
C VAL A 785 -27.82 -1.27 33.67
N ALA A 786 -26.91 -1.83 34.47
CA ALA A 786 -27.16 -3.07 35.18
C ALA A 786 -27.70 -2.78 36.59
N LYS A 787 -28.95 -3.19 36.86
CA LYS A 787 -29.58 -3.13 38.19
C LYS A 787 -29.33 -4.45 38.92
N ASN A 788 -29.10 -4.37 40.24
CA ASN A 788 -28.76 -5.51 41.10
C ASN A 788 -27.53 -6.28 40.59
N ILE A 789 -26.47 -5.55 40.21
CA ILE A 789 -25.27 -6.15 39.61
C ILE A 789 -24.60 -7.19 40.52
N ASP A 790 -24.75 -7.08 41.83
CA ASP A 790 -24.17 -8.03 42.79
C ASP A 790 -24.85 -9.41 42.74
N THR A 791 -26.08 -9.52 42.22
CA THR A 791 -26.78 -10.81 42.02
C THR A 791 -26.42 -11.48 40.68
N PHE A 792 -25.62 -10.83 39.82
CA PHE A 792 -25.20 -11.40 38.53
C PHE A 792 -24.23 -12.57 38.72
N PRO A 793 -24.30 -13.60 37.85
CA PRO A 793 -23.43 -14.76 37.95
C PRO A 793 -21.97 -14.38 37.70
N THR A 794 -21.05 -14.96 38.48
CA THR A 794 -19.62 -14.83 38.23
C THR A 794 -19.20 -15.68 37.05
N ASN A 795 -17.94 -15.55 36.62
CA ASN A 795 -17.40 -16.36 35.52
C ASN A 795 -17.31 -17.87 35.82
N GLN A 796 -17.43 -18.28 37.08
CA GLN A 796 -17.39 -19.69 37.47
C GLN A 796 -18.79 -20.32 37.46
N ASP A 797 -19.80 -19.51 37.74
CA ASP A 797 -21.19 -19.95 37.86
C ASP A 797 -21.75 -20.30 36.48
N ARG A 798 -22.11 -21.58 36.28
CA ARG A 798 -22.77 -22.03 35.05
C ARG A 798 -24.24 -22.21 35.33
N LEU A 799 -25.08 -21.40 34.69
CA LEU A 799 -26.52 -21.53 34.79
C LEU A 799 -26.94 -22.86 34.12
N ALA A 800 -27.59 -23.74 34.87
CA ALA A 800 -27.99 -25.06 34.39
C ALA A 800 -29.13 -24.96 33.36
N GLU A 801 -30.13 -24.14 33.66
CA GLU A 801 -31.29 -23.82 32.82
C GLU A 801 -31.86 -22.43 33.19
N GLY A 802 -32.59 -21.80 32.28
CA GLY A 802 -33.20 -20.50 32.51
C GLY A 802 -33.63 -19.79 31.23
N THR A 803 -34.29 -18.65 31.37
CA THR A 803 -34.70 -17.79 30.24
C THR A 803 -34.05 -16.42 30.32
N ILE A 804 -33.69 -15.88 29.14
CA ILE A 804 -33.36 -14.46 28.95
C ILE A 804 -34.55 -13.84 28.25
N ASP A 805 -35.20 -12.90 28.93
CA ASP A 805 -36.41 -12.27 28.46
C ASP A 805 -36.11 -10.86 27.95
N VAL A 806 -36.52 -10.60 26.71
CA VAL A 806 -36.28 -9.33 26.01
C VAL A 806 -37.61 -8.62 25.84
N TRP A 807 -37.78 -7.49 26.50
CA TRP A 807 -38.94 -6.60 26.35
C TRP A 807 -38.62 -5.49 25.37
N TRP A 808 -39.11 -5.65 24.14
CA TRP A 808 -38.98 -4.65 23.09
C TRP A 808 -40.20 -3.73 23.07
N ILE A 809 -40.02 -2.53 23.65
CA ILE A 809 -41.05 -1.49 23.70
C ILE A 809 -40.73 -0.42 22.66
N VAL A 810 -41.33 -0.53 21.47
CA VAL A 810 -41.29 0.46 20.37
C VAL A 810 -39.91 0.66 19.69
N HIS A 811 -38.85 0.95 20.45
CA HIS A 811 -37.52 1.40 19.97
C HIS A 811 -36.40 0.38 20.22
N ASP A 812 -35.23 0.61 19.62
CA ASP A 812 -33.95 -0.10 19.86
C ASP A 812 -33.97 -1.62 19.65
N GLY A 813 -34.90 -2.12 18.81
CA GLY A 813 -35.09 -3.56 18.61
C GLY A 813 -33.83 -4.31 18.18
N GLY A 814 -32.98 -3.71 17.35
CA GLY A 814 -31.73 -4.35 16.90
C GLY A 814 -30.74 -4.60 18.06
N LEU A 815 -30.55 -3.60 18.93
CA LEU A 815 -29.62 -3.70 20.06
C LEU A 815 -30.10 -4.71 21.11
N LEU A 816 -31.39 -4.67 21.43
CA LEU A 816 -32.07 -5.58 22.34
C LEU A 816 -32.00 -7.05 21.89
N MET A 817 -31.93 -7.29 20.58
CA MET A 817 -31.76 -8.62 20.00
C MET A 817 -30.29 -9.07 19.98
N LEU A 818 -29.37 -8.15 19.73
CA LEU A 818 -27.94 -8.45 19.66
C LEU A 818 -27.34 -8.79 21.02
N LEU A 819 -27.69 -8.07 22.09
CA LEU A 819 -27.07 -8.26 23.41
C LEU A 819 -27.29 -9.67 24.00
N PRO A 820 -28.53 -10.23 24.05
CA PRO A 820 -28.76 -11.60 24.49
C PRO A 820 -28.09 -12.63 23.60
N PHE A 821 -28.06 -12.38 22.30
CA PHE A 821 -27.41 -13.27 21.34
C PHE A 821 -25.91 -13.38 21.64
N LEU A 822 -25.21 -12.25 21.83
CA LEU A 822 -23.80 -12.24 22.22
C LEU A 822 -23.58 -12.91 23.58
N LEU A 823 -24.46 -12.63 24.54
CA LEU A 823 -24.36 -13.17 25.90
C LEU A 823 -24.49 -14.71 25.90
N ARG A 824 -25.42 -15.28 25.12
CA ARG A 824 -25.62 -16.74 24.96
C ARG A 824 -24.42 -17.47 24.36
N GLN A 825 -23.50 -16.77 23.68
CA GLN A 825 -22.26 -17.41 23.20
C GLN A 825 -21.32 -17.75 24.37
N HIS A 826 -21.45 -17.07 25.51
CA HIS A 826 -20.61 -17.30 26.67
C HIS A 826 -21.04 -18.55 27.47
N LYS A 827 -20.07 -19.22 28.09
CA LYS A 827 -20.26 -20.48 28.84
C LYS A 827 -21.32 -20.42 29.95
N VAL A 828 -21.55 -19.23 30.53
CA VAL A 828 -22.48 -18.99 31.63
C VAL A 828 -23.94 -19.04 31.14
N TRP A 829 -24.22 -18.44 29.98
CA TRP A 829 -25.57 -18.20 29.47
C TRP A 829 -25.97 -19.12 28.31
N ARG A 830 -25.06 -20.01 27.88
CA ARG A 830 -25.23 -20.90 26.72
C ARG A 830 -26.48 -21.78 26.78
N ARG A 831 -26.89 -22.20 27.98
CA ARG A 831 -28.08 -23.04 28.18
C ARG A 831 -29.38 -22.26 28.35
N CYS A 832 -29.32 -20.93 28.40
CA CYS A 832 -30.51 -20.10 28.55
C CYS A 832 -31.29 -20.00 27.22
N LYS A 833 -32.62 -20.07 27.29
CA LYS A 833 -33.53 -19.87 26.16
C LYS A 833 -33.90 -18.39 26.02
N MET A 834 -34.01 -17.90 24.80
CA MET A 834 -34.37 -16.50 24.54
C MET A 834 -35.88 -16.36 24.30
N ARG A 835 -36.54 -15.45 25.02
CA ARG A 835 -37.94 -15.08 24.82
C ARG A 835 -38.03 -13.59 24.49
N ILE A 836 -38.79 -13.23 23.47
CA ILE A 836 -38.93 -11.85 23.01
C ILE A 836 -40.39 -11.45 23.15
N PHE A 837 -40.63 -10.43 23.97
CA PHE A 837 -41.93 -9.81 24.19
C PHE A 837 -41.95 -8.47 23.48
N THR A 838 -42.81 -8.32 22.47
CA THR A 838 -42.95 -7.08 21.72
C THR A 838 -44.26 -6.39 22.07
N VAL A 839 -44.21 -5.12 22.47
CA VAL A 839 -45.42 -4.37 22.82
C VAL A 839 -46.04 -3.75 21.57
N ALA A 840 -47.30 -4.10 21.30
CA ALA A 840 -48.12 -3.57 20.21
C ALA A 840 -49.25 -2.70 20.77
N GLN A 841 -49.64 -1.66 20.02
CA GLN A 841 -50.85 -0.90 20.35
C GLN A 841 -52.09 -1.68 19.89
N MET A 842 -53.24 -1.41 20.51
CA MET A 842 -54.53 -1.99 20.10
C MET A 842 -54.87 -1.69 18.62
N ASP A 843 -54.31 -0.61 18.07
CA ASP A 843 -54.51 -0.20 16.67
C ASP A 843 -53.57 -0.93 15.67
N ASP A 844 -52.58 -1.67 16.17
CA ASP A 844 -51.59 -2.40 15.35
C ASP A 844 -52.08 -3.84 15.05
N ASN A 845 -51.69 -4.40 13.90
CA ASN A 845 -51.96 -5.81 13.60
C ASN A 845 -50.95 -6.73 14.31
N SER A 846 -51.30 -7.18 15.52
CA SER A 846 -50.47 -8.05 16.36
C SER A 846 -50.14 -9.40 15.75
N ILE A 847 -51.08 -9.99 14.98
CA ILE A 847 -50.90 -11.30 14.33
C ILE A 847 -49.85 -11.20 13.22
N GLN A 848 -49.94 -10.16 12.38
CA GLN A 848 -48.99 -9.94 11.29
C GLN A 848 -47.59 -9.63 11.85
N MET A 849 -47.51 -8.74 12.85
CA MET A 849 -46.25 -8.41 13.52
C MET A 849 -45.56 -9.64 14.11
N LYS A 850 -46.32 -10.55 14.72
CA LYS A 850 -45.79 -11.82 15.22
C LYS A 850 -45.20 -12.70 14.11
N LYS A 851 -45.92 -12.86 13.00
CA LYS A 851 -45.46 -13.66 11.84
C LYS A 851 -44.22 -13.07 11.21
N ASP A 852 -44.19 -11.76 10.99
CA ASP A 852 -43.05 -11.06 10.38
C ASP A 852 -41.80 -11.19 11.25
N LEU A 853 -41.96 -11.09 12.58
CA LEU A 853 -40.85 -11.29 13.51
C LEU A 853 -40.37 -12.74 13.57
N GLN A 854 -41.26 -13.73 13.52
CA GLN A 854 -40.86 -15.13 13.45
C GLN A 854 -40.08 -15.43 12.17
N MET A 855 -40.57 -14.94 11.02
CA MET A 855 -39.88 -15.06 9.74
C MET A 855 -38.51 -14.38 9.77
N PHE A 856 -38.42 -13.19 10.37
CA PHE A 856 -37.18 -12.46 10.53
C PHE A 856 -36.13 -13.24 11.35
N LEU A 857 -36.52 -13.77 12.50
CA LEU A 857 -35.63 -14.58 13.34
C LEU A 857 -35.20 -15.88 12.67
N TYR A 858 -36.11 -16.50 11.91
CA TYR A 858 -35.80 -17.68 11.11
C TYR A 858 -34.71 -17.40 10.07
N HIS A 859 -34.81 -16.29 9.33
CA HIS A 859 -33.79 -15.87 8.37
C HIS A 859 -32.43 -15.58 9.02
N LEU A 860 -32.43 -15.08 10.27
CA LEU A 860 -31.22 -14.84 11.05
C LEU A 860 -30.72 -16.07 11.83
N ARG A 861 -31.45 -17.19 11.79
CA ARG A 861 -31.16 -18.41 12.59
C ARG A 861 -31.07 -18.14 14.09
N LEU A 862 -31.85 -17.18 14.58
CA LEU A 862 -31.97 -16.87 16.00
C LEU A 862 -33.06 -17.74 16.63
N ASP A 863 -32.66 -18.72 17.44
CA ASP A 863 -33.61 -19.56 18.18
C ASP A 863 -34.18 -18.81 19.38
N ALA A 864 -35.38 -18.22 19.18
CA ALA A 864 -36.10 -17.43 20.16
C ALA A 864 -37.62 -17.57 20.01
N LYS A 865 -38.34 -17.56 21.13
CA LYS A 865 -39.81 -17.54 21.15
C LYS A 865 -40.32 -16.10 21.13
N VAL A 866 -41.15 -15.74 20.15
CA VAL A 866 -41.75 -14.40 20.03
C VAL A 866 -43.18 -14.39 20.55
N GLU A 867 -43.49 -13.40 21.37
CA GLU A 867 -44.84 -13.13 21.89
C GLU A 867 -45.16 -11.65 21.79
N VAL A 868 -46.33 -11.32 21.23
CA VAL A 868 -46.80 -9.94 21.10
C VAL A 868 -47.77 -9.65 22.25
N VAL A 869 -47.54 -8.55 22.95
CA VAL A 869 -48.36 -8.10 24.09
C VAL A 869 -49.07 -6.81 23.69
N GLU A 870 -50.39 -6.83 23.69
CA GLU A 870 -51.21 -5.67 23.36
C GLU A 870 -51.41 -4.78 24.59
N MET A 871 -51.19 -3.48 24.45
CA MET A 871 -51.38 -2.49 25.52
C MET A 871 -52.03 -1.22 24.98
N HIS A 872 -52.74 -0.50 25.86
CA HIS A 872 -53.32 0.80 25.52
C HIS A 872 -52.22 1.87 25.36
N ALA A 873 -52.43 2.80 24.42
CA ALA A 873 -51.47 3.88 24.13
C ALA A 873 -51.14 4.76 25.37
N GLY A 874 -52.08 4.92 26.30
CA GLY A 874 -51.85 5.63 27.56
C GLY A 874 -50.83 4.94 28.48
N ASP A 875 -50.75 3.61 28.41
CA ASP A 875 -49.90 2.77 29.26
C ASP A 875 -48.48 2.61 28.68
N ILE A 876 -48.19 3.15 27.49
CA ILE A 876 -46.84 3.21 26.87
C ILE A 876 -46.42 4.63 26.48
N SER A 877 -47.12 5.64 26.98
CA SER A 877 -46.99 7.04 26.56
C SER A 877 -45.57 7.62 26.71
N ALA A 878 -44.83 7.19 27.73
CA ALA A 878 -43.44 7.59 27.98
C ALA A 878 -42.48 7.15 26.86
N PHE A 879 -42.77 6.04 26.18
CA PHE A 879 -41.96 5.48 25.09
C PHE A 879 -42.42 5.95 23.71
N THR A 880 -43.70 6.31 23.55
CA THR A 880 -44.25 6.72 22.25
C THR A 880 -44.11 8.22 21.95
N TYR A 881 -43.84 9.06 22.95
CA TYR A 881 -43.77 10.52 22.77
C TYR A 881 -42.64 10.96 21.82
N GLU A 882 -41.48 10.32 21.89
CA GLU A 882 -40.30 10.65 21.06
C GLU A 882 -40.31 9.91 19.70
N LYS A 883 -41.28 9.01 19.49
CA LYS A 883 -41.28 8.04 18.39
C LYS A 883 -41.22 8.70 17.01
N THR A 884 -42.06 9.70 16.75
CA THR A 884 -42.25 10.27 15.42
C THR A 884 -41.00 11.00 14.92
N LEU A 885 -40.33 11.75 15.80
CA LEU A 885 -39.19 12.59 15.43
C LEU A 885 -37.91 11.76 15.21
N VAL A 886 -37.68 10.76 16.08
CA VAL A 886 -36.51 9.89 15.99
C VAL A 886 -36.61 8.91 14.80
N MET A 887 -37.81 8.41 14.48
CA MET A 887 -38.02 7.55 13.30
C MET A 887 -37.73 8.27 11.98
N GLU A 888 -38.08 9.55 11.87
CA GLU A 888 -37.84 10.33 10.65
C GLU A 888 -36.34 10.60 10.44
N GLN A 889 -35.63 11.01 11.51
CA GLN A 889 -34.17 11.17 11.48
C GLN A 889 -33.45 9.87 11.09
N ARG A 890 -33.87 8.73 11.67
CA ARG A 890 -33.33 7.41 11.33
C ARG A 890 -33.58 7.04 9.87
N SER A 891 -34.76 7.33 9.33
CA SER A 891 -35.09 7.06 7.92
C SER A 891 -34.23 7.88 6.94
N GLN A 892 -33.93 9.15 7.27
CA GLN A 892 -33.01 9.98 6.49
C GLN A 892 -31.58 9.43 6.52
N MET A 893 -31.11 9.01 7.69
CA MET A 893 -29.80 8.38 7.86
C MET A 893 -29.67 7.09 7.05
N LEU A 894 -30.69 6.21 7.07
CA LEU A 894 -30.68 4.97 6.29
C LEU A 894 -30.63 5.23 4.77
N LYS A 895 -31.24 6.31 4.27
CA LYS A 895 -31.17 6.70 2.85
C LYS A 895 -29.75 7.12 2.44
N GLN A 896 -29.01 7.77 3.32
CA GLN A 896 -27.61 8.17 3.05
C GLN A 896 -26.66 6.97 2.96
N MET A 897 -27.01 5.83 3.56
CA MET A 897 -26.15 4.64 3.62
C MET A 897 -26.20 3.72 2.38
N GLN A 898 -27.04 4.02 1.38
CA GLN A 898 -27.18 3.22 0.15
C GLN A 898 -27.30 1.70 0.42
N LEU A 899 -28.15 1.30 1.36
CA LEU A 899 -28.39 -0.11 1.67
C LEU A 899 -29.15 -0.80 0.52
N SER A 900 -28.73 -2.02 0.17
CA SER A 900 -29.49 -2.85 -0.77
C SER A 900 -30.82 -3.30 -0.15
N LYS A 901 -31.82 -3.64 -0.97
CA LYS A 901 -33.14 -4.11 -0.49
C LYS A 901 -33.03 -5.33 0.43
N THR A 902 -32.10 -6.24 0.15
CA THR A 902 -31.85 -7.45 0.96
C THR A 902 -31.22 -7.11 2.32
N GLU A 903 -30.29 -6.15 2.38
CA GLU A 903 -29.72 -5.67 3.64
C GLU A 903 -30.76 -4.93 4.50
N ARG A 904 -31.62 -4.12 3.88
CA ARG A 904 -32.70 -3.41 4.57
C ARG A 904 -33.71 -4.38 5.20
N GLY A 905 -34.06 -5.45 4.48
CA GLY A 905 -34.89 -6.54 5.01
C GLY A 905 -34.25 -7.37 6.13
N ARG A 906 -32.96 -7.14 6.45
CA ARG A 906 -32.29 -7.75 7.61
C ARG A 906 -32.23 -6.81 8.83
N GLU A 907 -32.76 -5.59 8.73
CA GLU A 907 -32.85 -4.64 9.85
C GLU A 907 -34.24 -4.70 10.52
N ILE A 908 -34.30 -5.22 11.75
CA ILE A 908 -35.56 -5.56 12.46
C ILE A 908 -36.50 -4.37 12.67
N GLN A 909 -35.96 -3.18 12.94
CA GLN A 909 -36.77 -2.00 13.23
C GLN A 909 -37.57 -1.58 11.99
N SER A 910 -36.97 -1.66 10.80
CA SER A 910 -37.61 -1.28 9.54
C SER A 910 -38.84 -2.13 9.23
N ILE A 911 -38.78 -3.43 9.51
CA ILE A 911 -39.89 -4.39 9.32
C ILE A 911 -41.03 -4.08 10.29
N SER A 912 -40.71 -3.82 11.57
CA SER A 912 -41.72 -3.45 12.54
C SER A 912 -42.41 -2.13 12.19
N ASP A 913 -41.69 -1.16 11.66
CA ASP A 913 -42.23 0.13 11.26
C ASP A 913 -43.13 0.00 10.00
N GLU A 914 -42.79 -0.91 9.07
CA GLU A 914 -43.64 -1.25 7.93
C GLU A 914 -44.96 -1.93 8.37
N SER A 915 -44.88 -2.91 9.28
CA SER A 915 -46.06 -3.59 9.82
C SER A 915 -47.03 -2.61 10.53
N ARG A 916 -46.49 -1.61 11.24
CA ARG A 916 -47.26 -0.56 11.95
C ARG A 916 -47.86 0.50 11.01
N SER A 917 -47.24 0.76 9.86
CA SER A 917 -47.69 1.80 8.92
C SER A 917 -48.69 1.31 7.88
N SER A 918 -48.79 -0.01 7.68
CA SER A 918 -49.67 -0.66 6.70
C SER A 918 -51.17 -0.32 6.81
N ILE A 919 -51.64 0.12 7.99
CA ILE A 919 -53.05 0.45 8.25
C ILE A 919 -53.39 1.94 7.96
N ARG A 920 -52.41 2.86 8.05
CA ARG A 920 -52.67 4.30 7.97
C ARG A 920 -52.99 4.83 6.56
N ARG A 921 -52.96 3.96 5.53
CA ARG A 921 -53.12 4.34 4.10
C ARG A 921 -54.42 3.90 3.42
N LYS A 922 -55.43 3.38 4.12
CA LYS A 922 -56.74 3.11 3.50
C LYS A 922 -57.85 3.97 4.12
N PRO A 923 -58.20 5.14 3.52
CA PRO A 923 -59.55 5.66 3.66
C PRO A 923 -60.52 4.72 2.93
N CYS A 924 -61.60 4.35 3.60
CA CYS A 924 -62.68 3.54 3.05
C CYS A 924 -63.26 4.25 1.81
N ARG A 925 -63.13 3.63 0.63
CA ARG A 925 -63.78 4.12 -0.60
C ARG A 925 -65.12 3.43 -0.73
N GLU A 926 -66.19 4.23 -0.74
CA GLU A 926 -67.53 3.83 -1.15
C GLU A 926 -67.49 3.16 -2.53
N LYS A 927 -68.32 2.13 -2.69
CA LYS A 927 -68.47 1.38 -3.95
C LYS A 927 -69.04 2.29 -5.05
N PRO A 928 -68.60 2.07 -6.30
CA PRO A 928 -69.58 1.86 -7.34
C PRO A 928 -69.33 0.59 -8.17
N THR A 929 -70.44 -0.10 -8.38
CA THR A 929 -70.92 -0.91 -9.51
C THR A 929 -69.97 -1.32 -10.65
N GLN A 930 -69.92 -2.66 -10.83
CA GLN A 930 -69.73 -3.46 -12.04
C GLN A 930 -69.27 -2.78 -13.35
N SER A 931 -68.15 -3.26 -13.90
CA SER A 931 -68.17 -3.97 -15.20
C SER A 931 -66.91 -4.82 -15.39
N ASN A 932 -67.12 -6.00 -15.99
CA ASN A 932 -66.12 -7.02 -16.26
C ASN A 932 -65.01 -6.54 -17.19
N LYS A 933 -63.75 -6.92 -16.91
CA LYS A 933 -62.86 -7.57 -17.89
C LYS A 933 -61.67 -8.25 -17.21
N PHE A 934 -61.47 -9.49 -17.64
CA PHE A 934 -60.35 -10.38 -17.34
C PHE A 934 -59.05 -9.83 -17.95
N GLN A 935 -57.95 -9.82 -17.19
CA GLN A 935 -56.61 -10.17 -17.70
C GLN A 935 -55.61 -10.42 -16.55
N VAL A 936 -54.88 -11.53 -16.68
CA VAL A 936 -53.79 -12.03 -15.82
C VAL A 936 -52.45 -11.64 -16.49
N PRO A 937 -51.27 -11.82 -15.86
CA PRO A 937 -50.31 -10.77 -15.53
C PRO A 937 -49.15 -10.64 -16.54
N THR A 938 -48.68 -9.43 -16.81
CA THR A 938 -47.43 -9.24 -17.56
C THR A 938 -46.31 -8.84 -16.62
N ILE A 939 -45.34 -9.74 -16.50
CA ILE A 939 -44.01 -9.51 -15.94
C ILE A 939 -43.30 -8.45 -16.81
N ILE A 940 -42.83 -7.36 -16.20
CA ILE A 940 -41.88 -6.45 -16.82
C ILE A 940 -40.67 -6.34 -15.89
N LEU A 941 -39.53 -6.78 -16.45
CA LEU A 941 -38.18 -6.58 -15.96
C LEU A 941 -37.79 -5.08 -16.03
N ASP A 942 -36.96 -4.72 -15.07
CA ASP A 942 -36.08 -3.56 -14.93
C ASP A 942 -36.02 -2.52 -16.07
N GLU A 943 -36.12 -1.24 -15.70
CA GLU A 943 -35.14 -0.25 -16.16
C GLU A 943 -35.07 1.00 -15.24
N GLU A 944 -33.81 1.36 -14.97
CA GLU A 944 -33.24 2.71 -14.80
C GLU A 944 -33.66 3.66 -13.67
N ALA A 945 -32.64 3.95 -12.85
CA ALA A 945 -32.55 5.13 -12.01
C ALA A 945 -32.38 6.39 -12.88
N GLN A 946 -33.38 7.26 -12.88
CA GLN A 946 -33.23 8.64 -13.33
C GLN A 946 -33.18 9.59 -12.14
N LEU A 947 -32.03 10.27 -12.05
CA LEU A 947 -31.78 11.48 -11.27
C LEU A 947 -32.61 12.62 -11.85
N ILE A 948 -33.52 13.20 -11.06
CA ILE A 948 -34.06 14.53 -11.32
C ILE A 948 -33.92 15.35 -10.03
N HIS A 949 -32.98 16.29 -10.08
CA HIS A 949 -32.96 17.45 -9.20
C HIS A 949 -34.21 18.28 -9.46
N ASP A 950 -34.93 18.66 -8.40
CA ASP A 950 -35.68 19.90 -8.46
C ASP A 950 -35.51 20.72 -7.18
N ARG A 951 -35.02 21.93 -7.43
CA ARG A 951 -34.81 23.04 -6.50
C ARG A 951 -35.89 24.07 -6.83
N ASN A 952 -36.47 24.64 -5.78
CA ASN A 952 -37.46 25.73 -5.74
C ASN A 952 -38.93 25.29 -5.74
N THR A 953 -39.63 25.56 -4.63
CA THR A 953 -40.48 26.76 -4.54
C THR A 953 -40.99 26.97 -3.12
N LYS A 954 -40.79 28.21 -2.64
CA LYS A 954 -41.53 28.81 -1.53
C LYS A 954 -43.00 28.95 -1.95
N SER A 955 -43.93 28.64 -1.04
CA SER A 955 -45.30 29.18 -1.06
C SER A 955 -45.76 29.31 0.40
N HIS A 956 -45.68 30.53 0.93
CA HIS A 956 -46.82 31.43 1.12
C HIS A 956 -47.96 30.84 1.94
N ALA A 957 -48.02 31.33 3.18
CA ALA A 957 -49.15 31.23 4.08
C ALA A 957 -50.41 31.87 3.48
N THR A 958 -51.54 31.20 3.66
CA THR A 958 -52.86 31.85 3.74
C THR A 958 -53.68 31.17 4.83
N LEU A 959 -54.08 31.97 5.81
CA LEU A 959 -55.09 31.67 6.81
C LEU A 959 -56.46 31.54 6.12
N ASN A 960 -57.23 30.49 6.45
CA ASN A 960 -58.65 30.70 6.71
C ASN A 960 -59.23 29.57 7.57
N ASP A 961 -59.89 29.99 8.65
CA ASP A 961 -60.58 29.19 9.64
C ASP A 961 -61.73 28.36 9.08
N LYS A 962 -61.89 27.13 9.59
CA LYS A 962 -63.19 26.54 9.90
C LYS A 962 -63.04 25.44 10.97
N ALA A 963 -63.51 25.77 12.16
CA ALA A 963 -63.54 24.92 13.34
C ALA A 963 -64.48 23.71 13.16
N THR A 964 -64.00 22.54 13.58
CA THR A 964 -64.79 21.35 13.98
C THR A 964 -64.11 20.72 15.20
N PRO A 965 -64.86 20.07 16.11
CA PRO A 965 -64.57 20.10 17.55
C PRO A 965 -63.39 19.21 17.93
N THR A 966 -62.51 19.77 18.75
CA THR A 966 -61.40 19.07 19.40
C THR A 966 -61.92 17.95 20.31
N SER A 967 -61.57 16.70 20.01
CA SER A 967 -61.45 15.67 21.04
C SER A 967 -60.27 16.04 21.95
N ASP A 968 -60.50 16.10 23.26
CA ASP A 968 -59.49 16.38 24.29
C ASP A 968 -58.20 15.56 24.10
N ARG A 969 -57.17 16.18 23.52
CA ARG A 969 -55.79 15.66 23.56
C ARG A 969 -55.04 16.34 24.70
N VAL A 970 -55.11 15.71 25.88
CA VAL A 970 -54.32 16.08 27.06
C VAL A 970 -52.83 16.03 26.74
N HIS A 971 -52.11 17.13 27.00
CA HIS A 971 -50.67 17.27 26.77
C HIS A 971 -49.86 16.73 27.96
N MET A 972 -48.89 15.83 27.71
CA MET A 972 -48.14 15.14 28.78
C MET A 972 -46.74 15.76 28.98
N THR A 973 -46.49 16.44 30.11
CA THR A 973 -45.20 17.08 30.45
C THR A 973 -44.57 16.51 31.72
N TRP A 974 -43.23 16.61 31.86
CA TRP A 974 -42.45 16.14 33.02
C TRP A 974 -42.40 17.13 34.20
N THR A 975 -42.95 18.34 34.03
CA THR A 975 -42.81 19.45 34.99
C THR A 975 -44.15 20.02 35.44
N LYS A 976 -44.10 20.67 36.62
CA LYS A 976 -45.20 21.27 37.38
C LYS A 976 -45.76 22.58 36.79
N GLU A 977 -44.99 23.30 35.96
CA GLU A 977 -45.21 24.73 35.69
C GLU A 977 -46.15 25.10 34.54
N LYS A 978 -46.47 24.19 33.60
CA LYS A 978 -47.35 24.56 32.47
C LYS A 978 -48.84 24.60 32.85
N LEU A 979 -49.24 23.80 33.83
CA LEU A 979 -50.61 23.76 34.34
C LEU A 979 -50.97 25.02 35.16
N SER A 980 -50.01 25.66 35.83
CA SER A 980 -50.24 26.94 36.53
C SER A 980 -50.39 28.10 35.56
N SER A 981 -49.68 28.11 34.42
CA SER A 981 -49.86 29.14 33.38
C SER A 981 -51.21 29.08 32.66
N GLU A 982 -51.78 27.88 32.47
CA GLU A 982 -53.13 27.72 31.91
C GLU A 982 -54.22 27.98 32.95
N ARG A 983 -54.01 27.59 34.22
CA ARG A 983 -54.94 27.87 35.31
C ARG A 983 -55.01 29.36 35.66
N ASN A 984 -53.90 30.10 35.51
CA ASN A 984 -53.87 31.55 35.69
C ASN A 984 -54.50 32.34 34.53
N ARG A 985 -54.71 31.74 33.35
CA ARG A 985 -55.49 32.38 32.26
C ARG A 985 -57.00 32.34 32.49
N HIS A 986 -57.48 31.52 33.42
CA HIS A 986 -58.91 31.31 33.66
C HIS A 986 -59.40 31.77 35.05
N ARG A 987 -58.61 32.55 35.79
CA ARG A 987 -58.99 33.09 37.11
C ARG A 987 -58.78 34.60 37.20
N GLU A 988 -59.66 35.34 36.54
CA GLU A 988 -60.04 36.69 36.96
C GLU A 988 -61.57 36.75 37.07
N ALA A 989 -62.08 36.43 38.26
CA ALA A 989 -63.25 37.04 38.92
C ALA A 989 -63.63 36.23 40.18
N HIS A 990 -63.77 36.94 41.30
CA HIS A 990 -64.26 36.54 42.63
C HIS A 990 -63.37 35.67 43.54
N MET A 991 -62.80 36.34 44.56
CA MET A 991 -62.35 35.73 45.81
C MET A 991 -63.55 35.31 46.68
N THR A 992 -63.50 34.10 47.26
CA THR A 992 -64.08 33.80 48.58
C THR A 992 -63.13 32.88 49.36
N VAL A 993 -63.02 33.15 50.67
CA VAL A 993 -62.18 32.44 51.63
C VAL A 993 -62.89 31.15 52.05
N ARG A 994 -62.56 30.03 51.40
CA ARG A 994 -62.79 28.65 51.87
C ARG A 994 -62.14 27.71 50.87
N ASP A 995 -60.92 27.26 51.14
CA ASP A 995 -60.36 25.99 50.65
C ASP A 995 -58.89 25.87 51.11
N ILE A 996 -58.68 25.62 52.41
CA ILE A 996 -57.36 25.27 52.99
C ILE A 996 -57.19 23.75 53.17
N PHE A 997 -58.19 22.93 52.81
CA PHE A 997 -58.18 21.48 53.11
C PHE A 997 -58.36 20.54 51.91
N ASN A 998 -57.95 20.91 50.68
CA ASN A 998 -57.96 19.97 49.56
C ASN A 998 -56.71 20.06 48.68
N MET A 999 -55.61 19.47 49.15
CA MET A 999 -54.44 19.19 48.32
C MET A 999 -54.64 17.83 47.64
N LYS A 1000 -55.14 17.82 46.39
CA LYS A 1000 -55.17 16.61 45.55
C LYS A 1000 -53.81 16.41 44.86
N PRO A 1001 -53.30 15.17 44.74
CA PRO A 1001 -52.05 14.88 44.04
C PRO A 1001 -52.14 15.13 42.52
N ASP A 1002 -51.00 15.48 41.91
CA ASP A 1002 -50.84 15.94 40.52
C ASP A 1002 -51.26 14.88 39.46
N GLN A 1003 -52.30 15.17 38.66
CA GLN A 1003 -52.90 14.21 37.73
C GLN A 1003 -51.96 13.67 36.63
N THR A 1004 -50.95 14.43 36.16
CA THR A 1004 -50.03 14.01 35.08
C THR A 1004 -48.90 13.10 35.56
N ASN A 1005 -48.32 13.39 36.74
CA ASN A 1005 -47.34 12.52 37.40
C ASN A 1005 -48.00 11.22 37.84
N VAL A 1006 -49.19 11.30 38.45
CA VAL A 1006 -49.99 10.13 38.84
C VAL A 1006 -50.28 9.24 37.62
N ARG A 1007 -50.60 9.83 36.46
CA ARG A 1007 -50.88 9.05 35.24
C ARG A 1007 -49.65 8.33 34.69
N ARG A 1008 -48.45 8.93 34.75
CA ARG A 1008 -47.19 8.28 34.33
C ARG A 1008 -46.71 7.23 35.31
N MET A 1009 -46.92 7.44 36.60
CA MET A 1009 -46.66 6.42 37.61
C MET A 1009 -47.60 5.23 37.42
N HIS A 1010 -48.88 5.50 37.13
CA HIS A 1010 -49.87 4.47 36.78
C HIS A 1010 -49.53 3.72 35.48
N THR A 1011 -48.94 4.40 34.48
CA THR A 1011 -48.36 3.78 33.28
C THR A 1011 -47.23 2.81 33.65
N ALA A 1012 -46.27 3.23 34.49
CA ALA A 1012 -45.16 2.39 34.92
C ALA A 1012 -45.62 1.16 35.71
N VAL A 1013 -46.58 1.34 36.64
CA VAL A 1013 -47.15 0.25 37.46
C VAL A 1013 -47.78 -0.80 36.57
N LYS A 1014 -48.68 -0.41 35.65
CA LYS A 1014 -49.33 -1.36 34.74
C LYS A 1014 -48.35 -2.10 33.83
N LEU A 1015 -47.35 -1.39 33.29
CA LEU A 1015 -46.32 -2.01 32.47
C LEU A 1015 -45.50 -3.01 33.30
N ASN A 1016 -45.13 -2.64 34.53
CA ASN A 1016 -44.41 -3.52 35.43
C ASN A 1016 -45.23 -4.76 35.82
N GLU A 1017 -46.52 -4.62 36.14
CA GLU A 1017 -47.41 -5.75 36.44
C GLU A 1017 -47.38 -6.80 35.33
N VAL A 1018 -47.41 -6.36 34.07
CA VAL A 1018 -47.35 -7.24 32.90
C VAL A 1018 -45.95 -7.88 32.76
N VAL A 1019 -44.89 -7.11 32.97
CA VAL A 1019 -43.50 -7.59 32.88
C VAL A 1019 -43.22 -8.65 33.95
N VAL A 1020 -43.56 -8.36 35.20
CA VAL A 1020 -43.37 -9.26 36.36
C VAL A 1020 -44.17 -10.54 36.17
N ASN A 1021 -45.46 -10.45 35.81
CA ASN A 1021 -46.33 -11.62 35.62
C ASN A 1021 -45.73 -12.65 34.62
N LYS A 1022 -45.00 -12.18 33.61
CA LYS A 1022 -44.37 -13.07 32.61
C LYS A 1022 -42.89 -13.40 32.87
N SER A 1023 -42.17 -12.56 33.63
CA SER A 1023 -40.70 -12.57 33.71
C SER A 1023 -40.14 -12.72 35.12
N GLN A 1024 -40.96 -12.90 36.16
CA GLN A 1024 -40.50 -13.04 37.56
C GLN A 1024 -39.49 -14.21 37.77
N GLY A 1025 -39.60 -15.29 36.99
CA GLY A 1025 -38.67 -16.43 37.03
C GLY A 1025 -37.51 -16.38 36.01
N ALA A 1026 -37.33 -15.25 35.31
CA ALA A 1026 -36.28 -15.12 34.30
C ALA A 1026 -34.90 -14.88 34.93
N GLN A 1027 -33.84 -15.42 34.29
CA GLN A 1027 -32.46 -15.25 34.77
C GLN A 1027 -31.88 -13.87 34.43
N LEU A 1028 -32.42 -13.21 33.41
CA LEU A 1028 -32.08 -11.86 33.01
C LEU A 1028 -33.24 -11.24 32.22
N VAL A 1029 -33.64 -10.02 32.59
CA VAL A 1029 -34.64 -9.23 31.87
C VAL A 1029 -33.96 -8.03 31.21
N LEU A 1030 -34.08 -7.93 29.89
CA LEU A 1030 -33.65 -6.76 29.13
C LEU A 1030 -34.88 -5.94 28.78
N LEU A 1031 -34.87 -4.66 29.11
CA LEU A 1031 -35.91 -3.72 28.69
C LEU A 1031 -35.28 -2.39 28.27
N ASN A 1032 -35.97 -1.67 27.39
CA ASN A 1032 -35.52 -0.35 26.98
C ASN A 1032 -35.82 0.72 28.04
N MET A 1033 -34.89 1.66 28.18
CA MET A 1033 -35.01 2.82 29.08
C MET A 1033 -35.56 4.04 28.32
N PRO A 1034 -36.59 4.74 28.85
CA PRO A 1034 -37.12 5.96 28.23
C PRO A 1034 -36.17 7.17 28.34
N GLY A 1035 -36.45 8.22 27.55
CA GLY A 1035 -35.83 9.56 27.65
C GLY A 1035 -35.77 10.17 29.05
N PRO A 1036 -34.61 10.64 29.56
CA PRO A 1036 -34.65 11.56 30.68
C PRO A 1036 -35.38 12.85 30.28
N PRO A 1037 -36.07 13.52 31.21
CA PRO A 1037 -36.74 14.77 30.91
C PRO A 1037 -35.75 15.86 30.47
N LYS A 1038 -36.18 16.72 29.54
CA LYS A 1038 -35.42 17.91 29.12
C LYS A 1038 -35.21 18.93 30.24
N ASN A 1039 -36.17 19.00 31.18
CA ASN A 1039 -36.14 19.95 32.29
C ASN A 1039 -35.72 19.23 33.58
N LYS A 1040 -34.81 19.86 34.36
CA LYS A 1040 -34.25 19.29 35.60
C LYS A 1040 -35.27 19.10 36.74
N GLY A 1041 -36.39 19.82 36.70
CA GLY A 1041 -37.46 19.70 37.71
C GLY A 1041 -38.24 18.38 37.68
N GLY A 1042 -37.97 17.49 36.71
CA GLY A 1042 -38.59 16.16 36.61
C GLY A 1042 -37.65 14.98 36.89
N ASP A 1043 -36.44 15.25 37.37
CA ASP A 1043 -35.37 14.24 37.51
C ASP A 1043 -35.71 13.18 38.55
N GLU A 1044 -36.34 13.58 39.66
CA GLU A 1044 -36.80 12.68 40.71
C GLU A 1044 -37.94 11.76 40.21
N ASN A 1045 -38.93 12.34 39.52
CA ASN A 1045 -40.03 11.59 38.90
C ASN A 1045 -39.52 10.55 37.89
N TYR A 1046 -38.42 10.84 37.19
CA TYR A 1046 -37.79 9.92 36.26
C TYR A 1046 -37.14 8.74 36.97
N MET A 1047 -36.45 8.96 38.10
CA MET A 1047 -35.88 7.89 38.91
C MET A 1047 -36.97 7.02 39.54
N GLU A 1048 -38.03 7.63 40.07
CA GLU A 1048 -39.19 6.90 40.60
C GLU A 1048 -39.85 6.05 39.51
N PHE A 1049 -40.01 6.59 38.30
CA PHE A 1049 -40.56 5.85 37.17
C PHE A 1049 -39.73 4.59 36.84
N LEU A 1050 -38.40 4.72 36.80
CA LEU A 1050 -37.51 3.58 36.51
C LEU A 1050 -37.49 2.55 37.64
N GLU A 1051 -37.57 3.00 38.89
CA GLU A 1051 -37.65 2.11 40.04
C GLU A 1051 -38.93 1.27 39.98
N VAL A 1052 -40.09 1.93 39.82
CA VAL A 1052 -41.40 1.26 39.71
C VAL A 1052 -41.47 0.32 38.50
N LEU A 1053 -40.86 0.69 37.37
CA LEU A 1053 -40.83 -0.12 36.15
C LEU A 1053 -40.05 -1.44 36.33
N THR A 1054 -39.11 -1.49 37.27
CA THR A 1054 -38.19 -2.63 37.46
C THR A 1054 -38.36 -3.30 38.82
N GLU A 1055 -39.42 -2.96 39.54
CA GLU A 1055 -39.73 -3.49 40.86
C GLU A 1055 -40.15 -4.96 40.76
N GLY A 1056 -39.63 -5.82 41.64
CA GLY A 1056 -39.94 -7.26 41.66
C GLY A 1056 -39.18 -8.13 40.66
N LEU A 1057 -38.19 -7.57 39.96
CA LEU A 1057 -37.29 -8.31 39.06
C LEU A 1057 -35.89 -8.45 39.69
N ASP A 1058 -35.31 -9.65 39.60
CA ASP A 1058 -33.99 -9.94 40.21
C ASP A 1058 -32.84 -9.30 39.42
N ARG A 1059 -32.62 -9.72 38.16
CA ARG A 1059 -31.55 -9.19 37.29
C ARG A 1059 -32.10 -8.43 36.11
N VAL A 1060 -31.80 -7.14 36.05
CA VAL A 1060 -32.31 -6.24 35.00
C VAL A 1060 -31.17 -5.52 34.29
N LEU A 1061 -31.20 -5.55 32.96
CA LEU A 1061 -30.35 -4.73 32.11
C LEU A 1061 -31.21 -3.74 31.34
N LEU A 1062 -31.11 -2.46 31.73
CA LEU A 1062 -31.75 -1.36 31.03
C LEU A 1062 -30.89 -0.98 29.83
N VAL A 1063 -31.50 -0.95 28.65
CA VAL A 1063 -30.80 -0.69 27.37
C VAL A 1063 -31.35 0.58 26.73
N ARG A 1064 -30.46 1.40 26.19
CA ARG A 1064 -30.85 2.55 25.37
C ARG A 1064 -29.92 2.69 24.18
N GLY A 1065 -30.48 2.81 22.98
CA GLY A 1065 -29.75 3.10 21.76
C GLY A 1065 -29.49 4.59 21.55
N SER A 1066 -28.49 4.88 20.73
CA SER A 1066 -28.17 6.20 20.17
C SER A 1066 -29.01 6.56 18.94
N SER A 1067 -29.86 5.63 18.47
CA SER A 1067 -30.65 5.71 17.22
C SER A 1067 -29.83 5.64 15.93
N ARG A 1068 -28.51 5.43 16.02
CA ARG A 1068 -27.58 5.28 14.90
C ARG A 1068 -27.18 3.82 14.64
N GLU A 1069 -27.64 2.89 15.46
CA GLU A 1069 -27.30 1.48 15.38
C GLU A 1069 -28.07 0.76 14.28
N VAL A 1070 -27.35 0.35 13.23
CA VAL A 1070 -27.85 -0.55 12.19
C VAL A 1070 -27.15 -1.90 12.33
N ILE A 1071 -27.95 -2.96 12.42
CA ILE A 1071 -27.45 -4.33 12.58
C ILE A 1071 -28.11 -5.17 11.48
N THR A 1072 -27.29 -5.58 10.50
CA THR A 1072 -27.73 -6.42 9.37
C THR A 1072 -27.23 -7.87 9.51
N ILE A 1073 -26.16 -8.09 10.29
CA ILE A 1073 -25.57 -9.41 10.54
C ILE A 1073 -25.46 -9.69 12.04
N TYR A 1074 -26.09 -10.79 12.45
CA TYR A 1074 -26.02 -11.35 13.81
C TYR A 1074 -25.06 -12.55 13.76
N SER A 1075 -23.83 -12.35 14.27
CA SER A 1075 -22.76 -13.37 14.30
C SER A 1075 -21.98 -13.34 15.60
#